data_AF-A0AAJ0WC90-F1
#
_entry.id   AF-A0AAJ0WC90-F1
#
_cell.length_a   1.000
_cell.length_b   1.000
_cell.length_c   1.000
_cell.angle_alpha   90.00
_cell.angle_beta   90.00
_cell.angle_gamma   90.00
#
_symmetry.space_group_name_H-M   'P 1'
#
loop_
_entity.id
_entity.type
_entity.pdbx_description
1 polymer ?
#
loop_
_entity_poly.entity_id
_entity_poly.type
_entity_poly.pdbx_seq_one_letter_code
_entity_poly.pdbx_strand_id
1 'polypeptide(L)'
;MSNNLLETPIEYLKGVGPSRGQLLRKELGIHKYRDLVNFFPNRYIDRTRYYKINELQNTGAEVQIIGKIINIKTVEFAKNKKRLVATFVDDTGQIDLNWFQGHKWIRESLKLNEVCVIFGKCSLYGSQFSMAHPEIELLSEHEKSLRSAMQPVYPSTETLTNRGISNRTINKMMEQLFLETQALFTETFPPYLIEELKLISKRAALFNIHFPKSTDALAKAQFRLKFEELFFIQLQLITKNLIRKHKIKGHPFTKVGELFNEFYQNHLPFQLTNAQKRVVKEIRSDMGSNAQMNRLLQGDVGSGKTIVAFLSMLLAIDNGFQACLMAPTEILANQHFIGLSELAQTLNLNIKILTGSTKIAARRIIHEELENGSLHIIIGTHALLEDKVKFQNLGLAVIDEQHRFGVEQRSKLWKKNDIPPHVLVMTATPIPRTLAMSLYGDLDISVIDELPPGRKPIQTVHRFDSNRLKVWKFLRDEIALGRQIYIVYPLIQESEKMDYKDLMDGYESISRDFPLPQYSISILHGKMKPADKDAEMKRFSEGKTNIMVATTVIEVGVNVPNASVMIIESAERFGLSQLHQLRGRVGRGAEQSYCILMTSHKLSDDSKTRMQTMVQTNDGFEIAEVDLKLRGPGDLMGTQQSGVLNLQIADIVRDRDILGLARNYAMKILKEDGPLQKPEHAVLKAVFIELTKKKNIWNYIS
;
A
#
# COMPACT_ATOMS: atom_id res chain seq x y z
N MET A 1 -7.35 -31.96 29.09
CA MET A 1 -6.18 -31.45 28.35
C MET A 1 -6.13 -32.19 27.02
N SER A 2 -6.74 -31.66 25.98
CA SER A 2 -6.72 -32.25 24.64
C SER A 2 -5.33 -32.03 24.03
N ASN A 3 -4.65 -33.12 23.67
CA ASN A 3 -3.42 -33.07 22.88
C ASN A 3 -3.69 -32.26 21.62
N ASN A 4 -3.18 -31.03 21.55
CA ASN A 4 -3.38 -30.14 20.41
C ASN A 4 -2.47 -30.63 19.28
N LEU A 5 -2.93 -31.63 18.52
CA LEU A 5 -2.20 -32.25 17.41
C LEU A 5 -1.63 -31.22 16.43
N LEU A 6 -2.27 -30.06 16.32
CA LEU A 6 -1.85 -28.95 15.47
C LEU A 6 -0.57 -28.24 15.95
N GLU A 7 -0.19 -28.38 17.21
CA GLU A 7 1.04 -27.81 17.77
C GLU A 7 2.25 -28.75 17.63
N THR A 8 2.05 -29.94 17.07
CA THR A 8 3.11 -30.93 16.80
C THR A 8 4.13 -30.38 15.80
N PRO A 9 5.44 -30.54 16.05
CA PRO A 9 6.49 -30.17 15.10
C PRO A 9 6.36 -30.90 13.76
N ILE A 10 6.69 -30.21 12.66
CA ILE A 10 6.48 -30.72 11.30
C ILE A 10 7.29 -32.00 10.97
N GLU A 11 8.38 -32.27 11.68
CA GLU A 11 9.21 -33.47 11.47
C GLU A 11 8.48 -34.77 11.76
N TYR A 12 7.49 -34.73 12.66
CA TYR A 12 6.70 -35.91 13.05
C TYR A 12 5.65 -36.29 12.00
N LEU A 13 5.37 -35.40 11.04
CA LEU A 13 4.46 -35.71 9.95
C LEU A 13 5.07 -36.79 9.07
N LYS A 14 4.34 -37.88 8.87
CA LYS A 14 4.79 -39.01 8.08
C LYS A 14 5.16 -38.54 6.65
N GLY A 15 6.43 -38.72 6.29
CA GLY A 15 6.97 -38.33 4.98
C GLY A 15 7.78 -37.01 4.94
N VAL A 16 7.86 -36.27 6.04
CA VAL A 16 8.74 -35.10 6.17
C VAL A 16 10.12 -35.52 6.69
N GLY A 17 10.19 -36.02 7.94
CA GLY A 17 11.46 -36.33 8.61
C GLY A 17 12.33 -35.09 8.91
N PRO A 18 13.47 -35.26 9.62
CA PRO A 18 14.26 -34.12 10.12
C PRO A 18 14.83 -33.22 9.02
N SER A 19 15.32 -33.82 7.93
CA SER A 19 15.97 -33.07 6.84
C SER A 19 14.98 -32.16 6.09
N ARG A 20 13.79 -32.68 5.72
CA ARG A 20 12.77 -31.85 5.05
C ARG A 20 12.13 -30.86 6.03
N GLY A 21 11.98 -31.23 7.30
CA GLY A 21 11.48 -30.31 8.33
C GLY A 21 12.34 -29.07 8.48
N GLN A 22 13.67 -29.22 8.49
CA GLN A 22 14.59 -28.07 8.54
C GLN A 22 14.47 -27.17 7.29
N LEU A 23 14.28 -27.75 6.10
CA LEU A 23 14.07 -27.01 4.86
C LEU A 23 12.75 -26.23 4.87
N LEU A 24 11.65 -26.86 5.27
CA LEU A 24 10.33 -26.21 5.36
C LEU A 24 10.35 -25.04 6.36
N ARG A 25 11.06 -25.18 7.48
CA ARG A 25 11.26 -24.09 8.45
C ARG A 25 12.05 -22.93 7.87
N LYS A 26 13.18 -23.23 7.23
CA LYS A 26 14.11 -22.20 6.74
C LYS A 26 13.52 -21.43 5.56
N GLU A 27 12.89 -22.12 4.63
CA GLU A 27 12.44 -21.53 3.35
C GLU A 27 11.00 -21.01 3.41
N LEU A 28 10.11 -21.68 4.15
CA LEU A 28 8.67 -21.35 4.20
C LEU A 28 8.17 -20.93 5.59
N GLY A 29 9.00 -20.98 6.63
CA GLY A 29 8.57 -20.68 8.00
C GLY A 29 7.57 -21.69 8.58
N ILE A 30 7.51 -22.92 8.04
CA ILE A 30 6.57 -23.95 8.50
C ILE A 30 7.23 -24.76 9.62
N HIS A 31 6.83 -24.53 10.88
CA HIS A 31 7.42 -25.19 12.05
C HIS A 31 6.57 -26.34 12.59
N LYS A 32 5.25 -26.21 12.50
CA LYS A 32 4.25 -27.10 13.11
C LYS A 32 3.15 -27.49 12.13
N TYR A 33 2.33 -28.45 12.53
CA TYR A 33 1.17 -28.93 11.77
C TYR A 33 0.22 -27.78 11.41
N ARG A 34 -0.05 -26.87 12.36
CA ARG A 34 -0.86 -25.67 12.12
C ARG A 34 -0.30 -24.78 11.00
N ASP A 35 1.01 -24.64 10.91
CA ASP A 35 1.63 -23.77 9.91
C ASP A 35 1.44 -24.37 8.51
N LEU A 36 1.51 -25.70 8.39
CA LEU A 36 1.25 -26.39 7.13
C LEU A 36 -0.22 -26.31 6.72
N VAL A 37 -1.19 -26.44 7.65
CA VAL A 37 -2.62 -26.25 7.33
C VAL A 37 -2.93 -24.83 6.86
N ASN A 38 -2.19 -23.82 7.35
CA ASN A 38 -2.38 -22.43 6.90
C ASN A 38 -1.44 -22.05 5.74
N PHE A 39 -0.79 -23.03 5.12
CA PHE A 39 0.02 -22.81 3.92
C PHE A 39 -0.86 -22.95 2.68
N PHE A 40 -1.44 -21.84 2.23
CA PHE A 40 -2.48 -21.86 1.21
C PHE A 40 -1.94 -21.94 -0.24
N PRO A 41 -2.68 -22.57 -1.16
CA PRO A 41 -2.33 -22.58 -2.58
C PRO A 41 -2.46 -21.19 -3.23
N ASN A 42 -1.56 -20.85 -4.17
CA ASN A 42 -1.62 -19.59 -4.91
C ASN A 42 -2.37 -19.70 -6.25
N ARG A 43 -2.50 -20.91 -6.81
CA ARG A 43 -3.29 -21.20 -8.01
C ARG A 43 -3.90 -22.60 -7.92
N TYR A 44 -4.96 -22.81 -8.71
CA TYR A 44 -5.66 -24.09 -8.82
C TYR A 44 -5.67 -24.50 -10.28
N ILE A 45 -5.24 -25.73 -10.55
CA ILE A 45 -5.25 -26.30 -11.89
C ILE A 45 -6.47 -27.20 -12.00
N ASP A 46 -7.37 -26.89 -12.92
CA ASP A 46 -8.50 -27.76 -13.20
C ASP A 46 -8.01 -29.04 -13.91
N ARG A 47 -8.24 -30.18 -13.26
CA ARG A 47 -7.90 -31.53 -13.74
C ARG A 47 -9.16 -32.38 -13.98
N THR A 48 -10.34 -31.75 -14.06
CA THR A 48 -11.61 -32.47 -14.28
C THR A 48 -11.79 -32.95 -15.72
N ARG A 49 -11.22 -32.24 -16.69
CA ARG A 49 -11.39 -32.55 -18.11
C ARG A 49 -10.18 -33.29 -18.67
N TYR A 50 -10.44 -34.50 -19.16
CA TYR A 50 -9.53 -35.21 -20.04
C TYR A 50 -9.74 -34.76 -21.48
N TYR A 51 -8.68 -34.35 -22.14
CA TYR A 51 -8.67 -34.00 -23.55
C TYR A 51 -8.20 -35.20 -24.37
N LYS A 52 -8.73 -35.33 -25.59
CA LYS A 52 -8.18 -36.22 -26.62
C LYS A 52 -7.10 -35.49 -27.41
N ILE A 53 -6.16 -36.22 -28.00
CA ILE A 53 -5.03 -35.64 -28.75
C ILE A 53 -5.52 -34.79 -29.93
N ASN A 54 -6.64 -35.15 -30.55
CA ASN A 54 -7.25 -34.36 -31.64
C ASN A 54 -7.96 -33.07 -31.18
N GLU A 55 -8.25 -32.90 -29.89
CA GLU A 55 -8.86 -31.68 -29.32
C GLU A 55 -7.81 -30.64 -28.89
N LEU A 56 -6.52 -30.99 -28.99
CA LEU A 56 -5.44 -30.14 -28.54
C LEU A 56 -5.33 -28.87 -29.40
N GLN A 57 -5.26 -27.72 -28.74
CA GLN A 57 -5.03 -26.43 -29.37
C GLN A 57 -3.64 -25.90 -29.01
N ASN A 58 -3.04 -25.14 -29.93
CA ASN A 58 -1.74 -24.49 -29.70
C ASN A 58 -1.88 -23.20 -28.86
N THR A 59 -2.53 -23.30 -27.71
CA THR A 59 -2.77 -22.18 -26.78
C THR A 59 -1.74 -22.17 -25.64
N GLY A 60 -0.84 -23.16 -25.58
CA GLY A 60 0.09 -23.31 -24.47
C GLY A 60 -0.61 -23.61 -23.14
N ALA A 61 -1.83 -24.13 -23.16
CA ALA A 61 -2.55 -24.56 -21.97
C ALA A 61 -1.94 -25.84 -21.40
N GLU A 62 -2.04 -26.00 -20.08
CA GLU A 62 -1.80 -27.28 -19.41
C GLU A 62 -3.02 -28.17 -19.63
N VAL A 63 -2.82 -29.39 -20.13
CA VAL A 63 -3.90 -30.33 -20.47
C VAL A 63 -3.60 -31.71 -19.90
N GLN A 64 -4.66 -32.48 -19.66
CA GLN A 64 -4.58 -33.85 -19.16
C GLN A 64 -5.10 -34.82 -20.23
N ILE A 65 -4.32 -35.86 -20.52
CA ILE A 65 -4.62 -36.84 -21.59
C ILE A 65 -4.43 -38.25 -21.03
N ILE A 66 -5.29 -39.18 -21.45
CA ILE A 66 -5.20 -40.60 -21.12
C ILE A 66 -4.75 -41.36 -22.37
N GLY A 67 -3.81 -42.28 -22.20
CA GLY A 67 -3.24 -43.02 -23.32
C GLY A 67 -2.12 -43.95 -22.87
N LYS A 68 -1.31 -44.39 -23.82
CA LYS A 68 -0.23 -45.35 -23.60
C LYS A 68 1.07 -44.87 -24.22
N ILE A 69 2.18 -45.14 -23.56
CA ILE A 69 3.51 -44.90 -24.11
C ILE A 69 3.92 -46.12 -24.93
N ILE A 70 4.10 -45.95 -26.23
CA ILE A 70 4.40 -47.03 -27.17
C ILE A 70 5.88 -47.14 -27.53
N ASN A 71 6.63 -46.03 -27.43
CA ASN A 71 8.03 -46.00 -27.82
C ASN A 71 8.82 -45.00 -26.99
N ILE A 72 10.10 -45.29 -26.74
CA ILE A 72 11.02 -44.43 -26.00
C ILE A 72 12.35 -44.38 -26.77
N LYS A 73 12.77 -43.19 -27.21
CA LYS A 73 14.02 -42.94 -27.92
C LYS A 73 14.86 -41.90 -27.19
N THR A 74 16.18 -42.01 -27.27
CA THR A 74 17.11 -40.97 -26.78
C THR A 74 17.68 -40.25 -27.98
N VAL A 75 17.55 -38.93 -28.04
CA VAL A 75 17.99 -38.10 -29.17
C VAL A 75 19.07 -37.13 -28.69
N GLU A 76 20.21 -37.08 -29.40
CA GLU A 76 21.23 -36.05 -29.22
C GLU A 76 20.86 -34.80 -30.02
N PHE A 77 20.82 -33.63 -29.38
CA PHE A 77 20.40 -32.38 -30.03
C PHE A 77 21.48 -31.28 -30.02
N ALA A 78 22.54 -31.45 -29.22
CA ALA A 78 23.74 -30.64 -29.28
C ALA A 78 24.93 -31.45 -28.74
N LYS A 79 26.17 -30.97 -28.96
CA LYS A 79 27.39 -31.63 -28.46
C LYS A 79 27.28 -31.82 -26.94
N ASN A 80 27.27 -33.08 -26.50
CA ASN A 80 27.08 -33.51 -25.10
C ASN A 80 25.70 -33.21 -24.46
N LYS A 81 24.64 -32.92 -25.23
CA LYS A 81 23.28 -32.76 -24.70
C LYS A 81 22.31 -33.79 -25.30
N LYS A 82 21.77 -34.66 -24.44
CA LYS A 82 20.81 -35.73 -24.75
C LYS A 82 19.42 -35.37 -24.23
N ARG A 83 18.38 -35.65 -25.01
CA ARG A 83 16.98 -35.61 -24.56
C ARG A 83 16.32 -36.98 -24.69
N LEU A 84 15.44 -37.32 -23.76
CA LEU A 84 14.56 -38.49 -23.85
C LEU A 84 13.28 -38.06 -24.55
N VAL A 85 12.83 -38.84 -25.53
CA VAL A 85 11.56 -38.63 -26.23
C VAL A 85 10.74 -39.90 -26.09
N ALA A 86 9.54 -39.81 -25.52
CA ALA A 86 8.60 -40.92 -25.48
C ALA A 86 7.38 -40.60 -26.35
N THR A 87 6.99 -41.54 -27.22
CA THR A 87 5.81 -41.39 -28.07
C THR A 87 4.60 -41.92 -27.30
N PHE A 88 3.65 -41.03 -27.04
CA PHE A 88 2.41 -41.30 -26.34
C PHE A 88 1.24 -41.27 -27.33
N VAL A 89 0.36 -42.25 -27.23
CA VAL A 89 -0.74 -42.46 -28.17
C VAL A 89 -2.05 -42.63 -27.40
N ASP A 90 -3.09 -41.98 -27.90
CA ASP A 90 -4.48 -42.24 -27.53
C ASP A 90 -5.26 -42.78 -28.75
N ASP A 91 -6.56 -42.97 -28.62
CA ASP A 91 -7.39 -43.52 -29.70
C ASP A 91 -7.54 -42.56 -30.91
N THR A 92 -7.03 -41.33 -30.83
CA THR A 92 -7.22 -40.26 -31.83
C THR A 92 -5.93 -39.75 -32.47
N GLY A 93 -4.77 -39.93 -31.84
CA GLY A 93 -3.52 -39.40 -32.35
C GLY A 93 -2.28 -39.76 -31.53
N GLN A 94 -1.18 -39.08 -31.84
CA GLN A 94 0.11 -39.26 -31.17
C GLN A 94 0.72 -37.92 -30.74
N ILE A 95 1.42 -37.92 -29.61
CA ILE A 95 2.11 -36.78 -29.03
C ILE A 95 3.49 -37.19 -28.50
N ASP A 96 4.49 -36.33 -28.68
CA ASP A 96 5.86 -36.58 -28.21
C ASP A 96 6.10 -35.95 -26.82
N LEU A 97 6.52 -36.78 -25.86
CA LEU A 97 6.88 -36.36 -24.50
C LEU A 97 8.40 -36.19 -24.41
N ASN A 98 8.87 -35.00 -24.04
CA ASN A 98 10.28 -34.62 -24.09
C ASN A 98 10.85 -34.33 -22.70
N TRP A 99 12.00 -34.93 -22.36
CA TRP A 99 12.77 -34.60 -21.14
C TRP A 99 14.20 -34.21 -21.49
N PHE A 100 14.58 -32.99 -21.10
CA PHE A 100 15.92 -32.44 -21.33
C PHE A 100 16.89 -32.68 -20.16
N GLN A 101 16.35 -33.05 -18.99
CA GLN A 101 17.10 -33.35 -17.76
C GLN A 101 16.56 -34.63 -17.12
N GLY A 102 17.38 -35.33 -16.33
CA GLY A 102 16.95 -36.55 -15.61
C GLY A 102 16.65 -37.76 -16.50
N HIS A 103 17.04 -37.75 -17.78
CA HIS A 103 16.66 -38.75 -18.78
C HIS A 103 16.97 -40.22 -18.40
N LYS A 104 18.00 -40.49 -17.58
CA LYS A 104 18.32 -41.86 -17.13
C LYS A 104 17.28 -42.41 -16.16
N TRP A 105 17.00 -41.69 -15.08
CA TRP A 105 16.02 -42.09 -14.06
C TRP A 105 14.59 -42.12 -14.60
N ILE A 106 14.25 -41.15 -15.46
CA ILE A 106 12.92 -41.09 -16.07
C ILE A 106 12.70 -42.30 -16.99
N ARG A 107 13.70 -42.68 -17.79
CA ARG A 107 13.60 -43.87 -18.64
C ARG A 107 13.31 -45.15 -17.86
N GLU A 108 13.86 -45.31 -16.66
CA GLU A 108 13.58 -46.46 -15.79
C GLU A 108 12.17 -46.42 -15.19
N SER A 109 11.61 -45.22 -14.98
CA SER A 109 10.26 -45.03 -14.45
C SER A 109 9.14 -45.20 -15.50
N LEU A 110 9.46 -45.09 -16.80
CA LEU A 110 8.48 -45.20 -17.88
C LEU A 110 8.19 -46.67 -18.20
N LYS A 111 6.92 -47.03 -18.14
CA LYS A 111 6.44 -48.36 -18.54
C LYS A 111 5.79 -48.30 -19.91
N LEU A 112 6.24 -49.16 -20.81
CA LEU A 112 5.69 -49.29 -22.15
C LEU A 112 4.33 -50.01 -22.10
N ASN A 113 3.40 -49.58 -22.95
CA ASN A 113 2.07 -50.18 -23.17
C ASN A 113 1.12 -50.21 -21.96
N GLU A 114 1.47 -49.59 -20.83
CA GLU A 114 0.55 -49.36 -19.73
C GLU A 114 -0.26 -48.07 -19.94
N VAL A 115 -1.52 -48.08 -19.50
CA VAL A 115 -2.38 -46.88 -19.56
C VAL A 115 -1.93 -45.92 -18.48
N CYS A 116 -1.48 -44.74 -18.90
CA CYS A 116 -1.07 -43.67 -18.01
C CYS A 116 -1.78 -42.36 -18.36
N VAL A 117 -1.84 -41.52 -17.35
CA VAL A 117 -2.39 -40.17 -17.44
C VAL A 117 -1.21 -39.22 -17.48
N ILE A 118 -1.17 -38.40 -18.53
CA ILE A 118 -0.14 -37.38 -18.70
C ILE A 118 -0.73 -36.00 -18.47
N PHE A 119 0.00 -35.16 -17.77
CA PHE A 119 -0.37 -33.76 -17.53
C PHE A 119 0.81 -32.84 -17.85
N GLY A 120 0.58 -31.82 -18.67
CA GLY A 120 1.63 -30.87 -19.00
C GLY A 120 1.21 -29.82 -20.01
N LYS A 121 2.10 -28.85 -20.22
CA LYS A 121 1.91 -27.79 -21.21
C LYS A 121 2.08 -28.37 -22.62
N CYS A 122 1.03 -28.24 -23.43
CA CYS A 122 1.07 -28.67 -24.81
C CYS A 122 1.73 -27.60 -25.69
N SER A 123 2.66 -28.00 -26.55
CA SER A 123 3.33 -27.11 -27.50
C SER A 123 3.40 -27.76 -28.87
N LEU A 124 3.07 -27.01 -29.91
CA LEU A 124 3.15 -27.51 -31.28
C LEU A 124 4.58 -27.31 -31.82
N TYR A 125 5.25 -28.40 -32.20
CA TYR A 125 6.57 -28.36 -32.85
C TYR A 125 6.47 -28.99 -34.24
N GLY A 126 6.47 -28.15 -35.28
CA GLY A 126 6.14 -28.59 -36.64
C GLY A 126 4.66 -28.96 -36.75
N SER A 127 4.36 -30.19 -37.17
CA SER A 127 2.99 -30.72 -37.30
C SER A 127 2.56 -31.63 -36.15
N GLN A 128 3.43 -31.86 -35.15
CA GLN A 128 3.15 -32.74 -34.02
C GLN A 128 3.12 -31.96 -32.71
N PHE A 129 2.17 -32.31 -31.85
CA PHE A 129 2.14 -31.82 -30.50
C PHE A 129 3.28 -32.45 -29.69
N SER A 130 3.80 -31.68 -28.75
CA SER A 130 4.80 -32.16 -27.80
C SER A 130 4.61 -31.55 -26.42
N MET A 131 4.95 -32.31 -25.39
CA MET A 131 4.95 -31.86 -24.00
C MET A 131 6.37 -31.96 -23.43
N ALA A 132 6.87 -30.84 -22.89
CA ALA A 132 8.15 -30.84 -22.19
C ALA A 132 7.93 -31.15 -20.70
N HIS A 133 8.68 -32.11 -20.17
CA HIS A 133 8.66 -32.52 -18.77
C HIS A 133 7.23 -32.77 -18.21
N PRO A 134 6.40 -33.61 -18.87
CA PRO A 134 5.06 -33.89 -18.36
C PRO A 134 5.11 -34.69 -17.05
N GLU A 135 4.11 -34.47 -16.20
CA GLU A 135 3.81 -35.35 -15.08
C GLU A 135 3.12 -36.61 -15.61
N ILE A 136 3.59 -37.78 -15.18
CA ILE A 136 3.05 -39.08 -15.59
C ILE A 136 2.63 -39.85 -14.35
N GLU A 137 1.39 -40.34 -14.37
CA GLU A 137 0.87 -41.23 -13.35
C GLU A 137 0.21 -42.45 -14.01
N LEU A 138 0.41 -43.63 -13.45
CA LEU A 138 -0.33 -44.82 -13.89
C LEU A 138 -1.81 -44.63 -13.58
N LEU A 139 -2.69 -45.05 -14.48
CA LEU A 139 -4.14 -44.88 -14.30
C LEU A 139 -4.63 -45.54 -12.99
N SER A 140 -4.05 -46.70 -12.63
CA SER A 140 -4.36 -47.44 -11.41
C SER A 140 -3.91 -46.75 -10.11
N GLU A 141 -2.87 -45.91 -10.16
CA GLU A 141 -2.46 -45.05 -9.05
C GLU A 141 -3.28 -43.76 -9.01
N HIS A 142 -3.59 -43.23 -10.20
CA HIS A 142 -4.38 -42.02 -10.39
C HIS A 142 -5.80 -42.18 -9.80
N GLU A 143 -6.43 -43.33 -10.00
CA GLU A 143 -7.77 -43.63 -9.46
C GLU A 143 -7.83 -43.76 -7.92
N LYS A 144 -6.71 -44.10 -7.26
CA LYS A 144 -6.65 -44.31 -5.80
C LYS A 144 -6.41 -43.03 -5.00
N SER A 145 -5.95 -41.96 -5.64
CA SER A 145 -5.70 -40.68 -4.98
C SER A 145 -7.01 -39.99 -4.56
N LEU A 146 -7.00 -39.27 -3.43
CA LEU A 146 -8.12 -38.44 -2.98
C LEU A 146 -8.39 -37.36 -4.05
N ARG A 147 -9.37 -37.60 -4.91
CA ARG A 147 -9.70 -36.69 -6.01
C ARG A 147 -10.11 -35.33 -5.45
N SER A 148 -9.33 -34.32 -5.78
CA SER A 148 -9.79 -32.95 -5.86
C SER A 148 -10.13 -32.66 -7.32
N ALA A 149 -11.25 -32.00 -7.60
CA ALA A 149 -11.60 -31.57 -8.95
C ALA A 149 -10.52 -30.64 -9.52
N MET A 150 -9.85 -29.90 -8.64
CA MET A 150 -8.74 -29.02 -9.00
C MET A 150 -7.52 -29.32 -8.14
N GLN A 151 -6.37 -29.42 -8.77
CA GLN A 151 -5.12 -29.60 -8.06
C GLN A 151 -4.65 -28.25 -7.51
N PRO A 152 -4.44 -28.12 -6.19
CA PRO A 152 -3.82 -26.93 -5.63
C PRO A 152 -2.34 -26.87 -6.01
N VAL A 153 -1.86 -25.65 -6.28
CA VAL A 153 -0.44 -25.36 -6.44
C VAL A 153 0.01 -24.44 -5.33
N TYR A 154 1.01 -24.89 -4.60
CA TYR A 154 1.57 -24.16 -3.47
C TYR A 154 2.78 -23.31 -3.90
N PRO A 155 3.03 -22.18 -3.20
CA PRO A 155 4.28 -21.45 -3.34
C PRO A 155 5.49 -22.37 -3.11
N SER A 156 6.56 -22.20 -3.89
CA SER A 156 7.79 -22.97 -3.74
C SER A 156 9.01 -22.10 -4.07
N THR A 157 10.16 -22.46 -3.51
CA THR A 157 11.44 -21.84 -3.82
C THR A 157 12.29 -22.78 -4.69
N GLU A 158 13.28 -22.23 -5.39
CA GLU A 158 14.20 -23.03 -6.21
C GLU A 158 14.96 -24.05 -5.36
N THR A 159 15.35 -23.67 -4.13
CA THR A 159 16.03 -24.52 -3.15
C THR A 159 15.18 -25.72 -2.75
N LEU A 160 13.88 -25.55 -2.51
CA LEU A 160 12.96 -26.65 -2.19
C LEU A 160 12.81 -27.62 -3.37
N THR A 161 12.62 -27.06 -4.56
CA THR A 161 12.42 -27.83 -5.79
C THR A 161 13.67 -28.67 -6.11
N ASN A 162 14.85 -28.07 -6.01
CA ASN A 162 16.14 -28.75 -6.23
C ASN A 162 16.43 -29.85 -5.21
N ARG A 163 15.85 -29.76 -4.00
CA ARG A 163 15.97 -30.79 -2.95
C ARG A 163 14.80 -31.79 -2.92
N GLY A 164 13.99 -31.82 -3.98
CA GLY A 164 12.93 -32.82 -4.16
C GLY A 164 11.63 -32.55 -3.40
N ILE A 165 11.45 -31.35 -2.86
CA ILE A 165 10.16 -30.90 -2.31
C ILE A 165 9.39 -30.23 -3.46
N SER A 166 8.68 -31.05 -4.23
CA SER A 166 7.81 -30.59 -5.31
C SER A 166 6.38 -30.31 -4.83
N ASN A 167 5.55 -29.70 -5.68
CA ASN A 167 4.13 -29.50 -5.40
C ASN A 167 3.40 -30.81 -5.04
N ARG A 168 3.79 -31.92 -5.69
CA ARG A 168 3.25 -33.26 -5.38
C ARG A 168 3.62 -33.71 -3.97
N THR A 169 4.84 -33.43 -3.53
CA THR A 169 5.30 -33.74 -2.17
C THR A 169 4.50 -32.96 -1.13
N ILE A 170 4.26 -31.67 -1.36
CA ILE A 170 3.46 -30.81 -0.45
C ILE A 170 2.00 -31.30 -0.39
N ASN A 171 1.41 -31.66 -1.53
CA ASN A 171 0.06 -32.24 -1.58
C ASN A 171 -0.05 -33.52 -0.74
N LYS A 172 0.91 -34.45 -0.86
CA LYS A 172 0.94 -35.67 -0.04
C LYS A 172 1.09 -35.37 1.46
N MET A 173 1.91 -34.38 1.82
CA MET A 173 2.03 -33.93 3.21
C MET A 173 0.70 -33.37 3.72
N MET A 174 -0.02 -32.58 2.89
CA MET A 174 -1.33 -32.04 3.24
C MET A 174 -2.38 -33.16 3.40
N GLU A 175 -2.41 -34.15 2.50
CA GLU A 175 -3.31 -35.31 2.62
C GLU A 175 -3.07 -36.07 3.93
N GLN A 176 -1.80 -36.37 4.21
CA GLN A 176 -1.40 -37.06 5.44
C GLN A 176 -1.79 -36.25 6.69
N LEU A 177 -1.63 -34.93 6.65
CA LEU A 177 -2.00 -34.03 7.73
C LEU A 177 -3.51 -34.07 8.02
N PHE A 178 -4.35 -34.05 6.97
CA PHE A 178 -5.81 -34.16 7.13
C PHE A 178 -6.24 -35.54 7.65
N LEU A 179 -5.53 -36.60 7.28
CA LEU A 179 -5.77 -37.95 7.80
C LEU A 179 -5.40 -38.05 9.29
N GLU A 180 -4.22 -37.59 9.69
CA GLU A 180 -3.74 -37.64 11.08
C GLU A 180 -4.57 -36.76 12.02
N THR A 181 -5.01 -35.59 11.54
CA THR A 181 -5.84 -34.66 12.34
C THR A 181 -7.33 -35.00 12.31
N GLN A 182 -7.75 -36.02 11.53
CA GLN A 182 -9.15 -36.37 11.27
C GLN A 182 -10.02 -35.19 10.81
N ALA A 183 -9.39 -34.14 10.27
CA ALA A 183 -9.99 -32.85 9.96
C ALA A 183 -10.79 -32.22 11.14
N LEU A 184 -10.41 -32.50 12.39
CA LEU A 184 -11.01 -31.92 13.59
C LEU A 184 -10.44 -30.52 13.85
N PHE A 185 -10.91 -29.55 13.06
CA PHE A 185 -10.58 -28.14 13.25
C PHE A 185 -11.67 -27.46 14.09
N THR A 186 -11.26 -26.76 15.15
CA THR A 186 -12.17 -26.02 16.01
C THR A 186 -12.74 -24.81 15.27
N GLU A 187 -14.04 -24.59 15.41
CA GLU A 187 -14.70 -23.43 14.80
C GLU A 187 -14.20 -22.13 15.45
N THR A 188 -14.12 -21.07 14.65
CA THR A 188 -13.61 -19.75 15.10
C THR A 188 -14.69 -18.69 15.19
N PHE A 189 -15.82 -18.88 14.52
CA PHE A 189 -16.98 -18.01 14.62
C PHE A 189 -18.11 -18.64 15.46
N PRO A 190 -18.89 -17.83 16.18
CA PRO A 190 -20.10 -18.29 16.83
C PRO A 190 -21.17 -18.66 15.78
N PRO A 191 -22.11 -19.57 16.10
CA PRO A 191 -23.11 -20.04 15.14
C PRO A 191 -23.91 -18.92 14.47
N TYR A 192 -24.28 -17.87 15.21
CA TYR A 192 -25.06 -16.76 14.66
C TYR A 192 -24.34 -16.03 13.52
N LEU A 193 -23.01 -15.81 13.63
CA LEU A 193 -22.24 -15.17 12.56
C LEU A 193 -22.16 -16.07 11.34
N ILE A 194 -22.08 -17.38 11.54
CA ILE A 194 -21.99 -18.35 10.44
C ILE A 194 -23.30 -18.35 9.65
N GLU A 195 -24.44 -18.34 10.34
CA GLU A 195 -25.77 -18.31 9.72
C GLU A 195 -26.06 -16.98 9.02
N GLU A 196 -25.80 -15.84 9.68
CA GLU A 196 -26.06 -14.50 9.13
C GLU A 196 -25.25 -14.24 7.85
N LEU A 197 -23.96 -14.62 7.86
CA LEU A 197 -23.05 -14.43 6.72
C LEU A 197 -23.06 -15.62 5.73
N LYS A 198 -23.91 -16.64 5.95
CA LYS A 198 -23.98 -17.88 5.15
C LYS A 198 -22.61 -18.52 4.92
N LEU A 199 -21.79 -18.50 5.95
CA LEU A 199 -20.42 -19.02 5.94
C LEU A 199 -20.43 -20.55 6.00
N ILE A 200 -19.50 -21.18 5.29
CA ILE A 200 -19.22 -22.60 5.50
C ILE A 200 -18.40 -22.79 6.79
N SER A 201 -18.51 -23.97 7.40
CA SER A 201 -17.74 -24.29 8.62
C SER A 201 -16.24 -24.25 8.37
N LYS A 202 -15.44 -23.97 9.41
CA LYS A 202 -13.97 -23.91 9.28
C LYS A 202 -13.38 -25.19 8.73
N ARG A 203 -13.90 -26.35 9.19
CA ARG A 203 -13.51 -27.67 8.67
C ARG A 203 -13.74 -27.78 7.16
N ALA A 204 -14.92 -27.37 6.69
CA ALA A 204 -15.25 -27.41 5.27
C ALA A 204 -14.39 -26.42 4.46
N ALA A 205 -14.11 -25.23 5.01
CA ALA A 205 -13.26 -24.24 4.36
C ALA A 205 -11.81 -24.70 4.20
N LEU A 206 -11.20 -25.20 5.28
CA LEU A 206 -9.85 -25.76 5.24
C LEU A 206 -9.77 -26.99 4.34
N PHE A 207 -10.80 -27.84 4.31
CA PHE A 207 -10.80 -28.96 3.38
C PHE A 207 -10.86 -28.47 1.92
N ASN A 208 -11.80 -27.58 1.57
CA ASN A 208 -12.01 -27.16 0.18
C ASN A 208 -10.94 -26.18 -0.34
N ILE A 209 -10.17 -25.51 0.52
CA ILE A 209 -9.04 -24.69 0.07
C ILE A 209 -7.86 -25.58 -0.38
N HIS A 210 -7.66 -26.74 0.24
CA HIS A 210 -6.60 -27.68 -0.17
C HIS A 210 -7.10 -28.74 -1.15
N PHE A 211 -8.35 -29.16 -1.02
CA PHE A 211 -8.97 -30.23 -1.81
C PHE A 211 -10.34 -29.76 -2.33
N PRO A 212 -10.37 -28.75 -3.22
CA PRO A 212 -11.62 -28.22 -3.76
C PRO A 212 -12.44 -29.27 -4.52
N LYS A 213 -13.68 -29.46 -4.09
CA LYS A 213 -14.65 -30.34 -4.78
C LYS A 213 -15.26 -29.69 -6.02
N SER A 214 -15.35 -28.36 -6.06
CA SER A 214 -15.90 -27.58 -7.17
C SER A 214 -15.41 -26.13 -7.12
N THR A 215 -15.60 -25.39 -8.21
CA THR A 215 -15.31 -23.94 -8.26
C THR A 215 -16.09 -23.17 -7.20
N ASP A 216 -17.37 -23.49 -7.01
CA ASP A 216 -18.24 -22.86 -6.01
C ASP A 216 -17.78 -23.16 -4.57
N ALA A 217 -17.43 -24.42 -4.28
CA ALA A 217 -16.94 -24.79 -2.96
C ALA A 217 -15.60 -24.12 -2.64
N LEU A 218 -14.73 -23.97 -3.64
CA LEU A 218 -13.47 -23.23 -3.53
C LEU A 218 -13.71 -21.75 -3.25
N ALA A 219 -14.63 -21.11 -3.98
CA ALA A 219 -14.96 -19.70 -3.78
C ALA A 219 -15.51 -19.44 -2.36
N LYS A 220 -16.41 -20.31 -1.87
CA LYS A 220 -16.93 -20.24 -0.49
C LYS A 220 -15.83 -20.44 0.57
N ALA A 221 -14.89 -21.34 0.32
CA ALA A 221 -13.74 -21.56 1.21
C ALA A 221 -12.79 -20.36 1.25
N GLN A 222 -12.45 -19.81 0.08
CA GLN A 222 -11.64 -18.60 -0.04
C GLN A 222 -12.30 -17.43 0.70
N PHE A 223 -13.59 -17.18 0.45
CA PHE A 223 -14.33 -16.12 1.13
C PHE A 223 -14.32 -16.32 2.66
N ARG A 224 -14.64 -17.52 3.15
CA ARG A 224 -14.68 -17.84 4.58
C ARG A 224 -13.34 -17.62 5.28
N LEU A 225 -12.24 -18.04 4.68
CA LEU A 225 -10.90 -17.93 5.26
C LEU A 225 -10.34 -16.51 5.19
N LYS A 226 -10.57 -15.81 4.07
CA LYS A 226 -10.22 -14.39 3.92
C LYS A 226 -11.00 -13.53 4.90
N PHE A 227 -12.30 -13.77 5.04
CA PHE A 227 -13.13 -13.08 6.01
C PHE A 227 -12.64 -13.33 7.44
N GLU A 228 -12.29 -14.58 7.80
CA GLU A 228 -11.73 -14.92 9.10
C GLU A 228 -10.46 -14.12 9.42
N GLU A 229 -9.50 -14.16 8.50
CA GLU A 229 -8.23 -13.47 8.67
C GLU A 229 -8.43 -11.97 8.85
N LEU A 230 -9.20 -11.34 7.95
CA LEU A 230 -9.46 -9.91 8.00
C LEU A 230 -10.29 -9.51 9.22
N PHE A 231 -11.26 -10.33 9.64
CA PHE A 231 -12.10 -10.07 10.81
C PHE A 231 -11.28 -10.03 12.09
N PHE A 232 -10.43 -11.03 12.35
CA PHE A 232 -9.63 -11.05 13.57
C PHE A 232 -8.56 -9.95 13.59
N ILE A 233 -8.02 -9.59 12.43
CA ILE A 233 -7.13 -8.42 12.29
C ILE A 233 -7.90 -7.14 12.66
N GLN A 234 -9.08 -6.92 12.09
CA GLN A 234 -9.89 -5.73 12.39
C GLN A 234 -10.33 -5.70 13.86
N LEU A 235 -10.76 -6.83 14.42
CA LEU A 235 -11.11 -6.95 15.84
C LEU A 235 -9.93 -6.56 16.73
N GLN A 236 -8.71 -7.00 16.40
CA GLN A 236 -7.50 -6.64 17.13
C GLN A 236 -7.17 -5.16 17.05
N LEU A 237 -7.21 -4.57 15.85
CA LEU A 237 -6.92 -3.15 15.65
C LEU A 237 -7.92 -2.26 16.38
N ILE A 238 -9.22 -2.55 16.25
CA ILE A 238 -10.28 -1.78 16.91
C ILE A 238 -10.19 -1.94 18.44
N THR A 239 -9.97 -3.15 18.95
CA THR A 239 -9.79 -3.38 20.39
C THR A 239 -8.60 -2.60 20.94
N LYS A 240 -7.47 -2.58 20.21
CA LYS A 240 -6.29 -1.79 20.59
C LYS A 240 -6.62 -0.30 20.66
N ASN A 241 -7.40 0.22 19.71
CA ASN A 241 -7.87 1.62 19.75
C ASN A 241 -8.76 1.90 20.96
N LEU A 242 -9.70 1.02 21.27
CA LEU A 242 -10.57 1.18 22.44
C LEU A 242 -9.75 1.16 23.74
N ILE A 243 -8.83 0.21 23.90
CA ILE A 243 -7.93 0.14 25.06
C ILE A 243 -7.09 1.41 25.16
N ARG A 244 -6.56 1.91 24.05
CA ARG A 244 -5.78 3.15 24.02
C ARG A 244 -6.62 4.35 24.43
N LYS A 245 -7.83 4.51 23.90
CA LYS A 245 -8.75 5.59 24.29
C LYS A 245 -9.10 5.54 25.77
N HIS A 246 -9.18 4.34 26.37
CA HIS A 246 -9.35 4.20 27.81
C HIS A 246 -8.08 4.50 28.62
N LYS A 247 -6.91 4.12 28.11
CA LYS A 247 -5.62 4.25 28.83
C LYS A 247 -5.04 5.66 28.75
N ILE A 248 -5.12 6.28 27.59
CA ILE A 248 -4.55 7.61 27.32
C ILE A 248 -5.67 8.64 27.42
N LYS A 249 -5.76 9.27 28.59
CA LYS A 249 -6.66 10.40 28.81
C LYS A 249 -6.22 11.59 27.95
N GLY A 250 -7.19 12.35 27.45
CA GLY A 250 -6.99 13.62 26.77
C GLY A 250 -7.73 14.74 27.49
N HIS A 251 -7.40 15.99 27.16
CA HIS A 251 -8.14 17.15 27.66
C HIS A 251 -9.46 17.31 26.90
N PRO A 252 -10.64 17.26 27.56
CA PRO A 252 -11.91 17.36 26.85
C PRO A 252 -12.19 18.81 26.41
N PHE A 253 -12.20 19.06 25.10
CA PHE A 253 -12.58 20.35 24.52
C PHE A 253 -14.09 20.42 24.32
N THR A 254 -14.79 20.80 25.38
CA THR A 254 -16.26 20.80 25.42
C THR A 254 -16.89 22.04 24.81
N LYS A 255 -16.14 23.16 24.76
CA LYS A 255 -16.63 24.44 24.28
C LYS A 255 -16.28 24.65 22.80
N VAL A 256 -17.23 25.18 22.05
CA VAL A 256 -16.96 25.86 20.77
C VAL A 256 -17.16 27.34 21.08
N GLY A 257 -16.07 28.07 21.22
CA GLY A 257 -16.08 29.43 21.75
C GLY A 257 -16.30 30.48 20.68
N GLU A 258 -16.07 31.73 21.06
CA GLU A 258 -16.30 32.89 20.21
C GLU A 258 -15.32 32.91 19.04
N LEU A 259 -14.04 32.55 19.23
CA LEU A 259 -13.04 32.59 18.16
C LEU A 259 -13.39 31.67 17.00
N PHE A 260 -13.81 30.43 17.28
CA PHE A 260 -14.23 29.50 16.24
C PHE A 260 -15.47 30.02 15.50
N ASN A 261 -16.49 30.47 16.23
CA ASN A 261 -17.76 30.90 15.65
C ASN A 261 -17.61 32.19 14.84
N GLU A 262 -16.87 33.16 15.36
CA GLU A 262 -16.55 34.43 14.69
C GLU A 262 -15.77 34.18 13.41
N PHE A 263 -14.72 33.36 13.45
CA PHE A 263 -13.97 33.00 12.26
C PHE A 263 -14.83 32.31 11.21
N TYR A 264 -15.60 31.31 11.63
CA TYR A 264 -16.43 30.51 10.72
C TYR A 264 -17.53 31.34 10.05
N GLN A 265 -18.13 32.31 10.76
CA GLN A 265 -19.23 33.12 10.25
C GLN A 265 -18.76 34.36 9.47
N ASN A 266 -17.71 35.03 9.93
CA ASN A 266 -17.37 36.38 9.47
C ASN A 266 -16.04 36.48 8.71
N HIS A 267 -15.08 35.58 8.94
CA HIS A 267 -13.72 35.70 8.39
C HIS A 267 -13.33 34.58 7.42
N LEU A 268 -14.12 33.50 7.36
CA LEU A 268 -13.85 32.40 6.45
C LEU A 268 -14.03 32.84 4.98
N PRO A 269 -12.96 32.84 4.16
CA PRO A 269 -12.99 33.47 2.84
C PRO A 269 -13.75 32.66 1.77
N PHE A 270 -14.22 31.46 2.10
CA PHE A 270 -14.95 30.57 1.20
C PHE A 270 -15.91 29.68 1.99
N GLN A 271 -16.90 29.09 1.32
CA GLN A 271 -17.77 28.11 1.95
C GLN A 271 -17.07 26.74 2.07
N LEU A 272 -17.11 26.14 3.26
CA LEU A 272 -16.61 24.78 3.45
C LEU A 272 -17.46 23.77 2.67
N THR A 273 -16.79 22.77 2.10
CA THR A 273 -17.42 21.60 1.48
C THR A 273 -18.14 20.74 2.53
N ASN A 274 -19.03 19.84 2.10
CA ASN A 274 -19.71 18.94 3.03
C ASN A 274 -18.73 17.95 3.66
N ALA A 275 -17.73 17.51 2.90
CA ALA A 275 -16.64 16.69 3.41
C ALA A 275 -15.84 17.41 4.50
N GLN A 276 -15.45 18.67 4.29
CA GLN A 276 -14.76 19.48 5.30
C GLN A 276 -15.60 19.67 6.57
N LYS A 277 -16.89 20.00 6.43
CA LYS A 277 -17.82 20.13 7.57
C LYS A 277 -17.97 18.83 8.36
N ARG A 278 -18.08 17.69 7.67
CA ARG A 278 -18.14 16.36 8.28
C ARG A 278 -16.87 16.08 9.09
N VAL A 279 -15.70 16.31 8.50
CA VAL A 279 -14.41 16.07 9.16
C VAL A 279 -14.23 16.97 10.40
N VAL A 280 -14.58 18.25 10.33
CA VAL A 280 -14.51 19.16 11.50
C VAL A 280 -15.42 18.66 12.62
N LYS A 281 -16.62 18.14 12.31
CA LYS A 281 -17.51 17.52 13.31
C LYS A 281 -16.91 16.25 13.92
N GLU A 282 -16.28 15.39 13.12
CA GLU A 282 -15.58 14.20 13.60
C GLU A 282 -14.45 14.57 14.57
N ILE A 283 -13.61 15.55 14.20
CA ILE A 283 -12.52 16.06 15.04
C ILE A 283 -13.07 16.63 16.34
N ARG A 284 -14.08 17.51 16.27
CA ARG A 284 -14.72 18.09 17.47
C ARG A 284 -15.25 17.02 18.40
N SER A 285 -15.92 15.99 17.87
CA SER A 285 -16.48 14.90 18.67
C SER A 285 -15.39 14.13 19.44
N ASP A 286 -14.25 13.89 18.81
CA ASP A 286 -13.13 13.19 19.46
C ASP A 286 -12.42 14.07 20.49
N MET A 287 -12.16 15.35 20.15
CA MET A 287 -11.52 16.30 21.07
C MET A 287 -12.41 16.62 22.28
N GLY A 288 -13.73 16.55 22.13
CA GLY A 288 -14.68 16.69 23.24
C GLY A 288 -14.75 15.48 24.16
N SER A 289 -14.10 14.37 23.82
CA SER A 289 -14.07 13.16 24.65
C SER A 289 -12.96 13.22 25.71
N ASN A 290 -13.06 12.39 26.75
CA ASN A 290 -12.01 12.27 27.78
C ASN A 290 -10.78 11.48 27.31
N ALA A 291 -10.74 11.06 26.05
CA ALA A 291 -9.64 10.30 25.45
C ALA A 291 -8.78 11.20 24.56
N GLN A 292 -7.50 10.91 24.44
CA GLN A 292 -6.65 11.60 23.47
C GLN A 292 -7.12 11.28 22.05
N MET A 293 -7.56 12.30 21.29
CA MET A 293 -7.71 12.18 19.84
C MET A 293 -6.36 11.86 19.19
N ASN A 294 -6.34 10.85 18.33
CA ASN A 294 -5.20 10.52 17.49
C ASN A 294 -5.71 10.14 16.09
N ARG A 295 -5.72 11.12 15.18
CA ARG A 295 -6.49 11.06 13.94
C ARG A 295 -5.64 11.38 12.71
N LEU A 296 -5.81 10.60 11.66
CA LEU A 296 -5.26 10.85 10.32
C LEU A 296 -6.31 11.57 9.47
N LEU A 297 -6.01 12.82 9.13
CA LEU A 297 -6.72 13.62 8.14
C LEU A 297 -6.11 13.41 6.76
N GLN A 298 -6.87 12.74 5.91
CA GLN A 298 -6.50 12.47 4.53
C GLN A 298 -7.36 13.31 3.59
N GLY A 299 -6.77 13.77 2.51
CA GLY A 299 -7.48 14.42 1.42
C GLY A 299 -6.51 14.75 0.31
N ASP A 300 -7.01 14.95 -0.90
CA ASP A 300 -6.18 15.28 -2.04
C ASP A 300 -5.40 16.60 -1.85
N VAL A 301 -4.35 16.84 -2.60
CA VAL A 301 -3.60 18.12 -2.61
C VAL A 301 -4.59 19.24 -2.92
N GLY A 302 -4.70 20.23 -2.04
CA GLY A 302 -5.63 21.35 -2.21
C GLY A 302 -7.09 21.09 -1.77
N SER A 303 -7.39 19.94 -1.15
CA SER A 303 -8.72 19.65 -0.55
C SER A 303 -9.09 20.50 0.68
N GLY A 304 -8.21 21.40 1.13
CA GLY A 304 -8.45 22.24 2.30
C GLY A 304 -8.09 21.59 3.64
N LYS A 305 -7.13 20.67 3.69
CA LYS A 305 -6.62 20.10 4.96
C LYS A 305 -6.15 21.17 5.95
N THR A 306 -5.43 22.19 5.47
CA THR A 306 -4.92 23.28 6.29
C THR A 306 -6.03 24.09 6.98
N ILE A 307 -7.16 24.34 6.32
CA ILE A 307 -8.27 25.07 6.95
C ILE A 307 -8.95 24.23 8.04
N VAL A 308 -9.09 22.92 7.81
CA VAL A 308 -9.60 21.99 8.84
C VAL A 308 -8.66 21.94 10.05
N ALA A 309 -7.34 21.92 9.83
CA ALA A 309 -6.36 21.98 10.91
C ALA A 309 -6.46 23.31 11.68
N PHE A 310 -6.57 24.45 11.00
CA PHE A 310 -6.72 25.75 11.64
C PHE A 310 -7.99 25.84 12.50
N LEU A 311 -9.14 25.42 11.97
CA LEU A 311 -10.40 25.32 12.73
C LEU A 311 -10.24 24.43 13.98
N SER A 312 -9.46 23.35 13.89
CA SER A 312 -9.15 22.49 15.03
C SER A 312 -8.27 23.17 16.07
N MET A 313 -7.33 24.04 15.66
CA MET A 313 -6.53 24.86 16.57
C MET A 313 -7.39 25.90 17.29
N LEU A 314 -8.35 26.53 16.61
CA LEU A 314 -9.30 27.46 17.25
C LEU A 314 -10.11 26.77 18.36
N LEU A 315 -10.54 25.52 18.14
CA LEU A 315 -11.20 24.73 19.19
C LEU A 315 -10.30 24.53 20.43
N ALA A 316 -9.00 24.32 20.24
CA ALA A 316 -8.07 24.21 21.36
C ALA A 316 -7.95 25.53 22.14
N ILE A 317 -7.82 26.64 21.41
CA ILE A 317 -7.66 27.98 21.99
C ILE A 317 -8.93 28.41 22.75
N ASP A 318 -10.12 28.15 22.20
CA ASP A 318 -11.41 28.40 22.87
C ASP A 318 -11.55 27.65 24.20
N ASN A 319 -10.80 26.56 24.39
CA ASN A 319 -10.77 25.78 25.63
C ASN A 319 -9.58 26.13 26.54
N GLY A 320 -8.83 27.20 26.24
CA GLY A 320 -7.70 27.67 27.06
C GLY A 320 -6.40 26.90 26.84
N PHE A 321 -6.21 26.30 25.67
CA PHE A 321 -5.00 25.56 25.31
C PHE A 321 -4.25 26.21 24.16
N GLN A 322 -2.95 25.94 24.11
CA GLN A 322 -2.08 26.29 22.98
C GLN A 322 -2.12 25.18 21.92
N ALA A 323 -1.82 25.53 20.67
CA ALA A 323 -1.71 24.59 19.57
C ALA A 323 -0.38 24.70 18.83
N CYS A 324 0.09 23.59 18.25
CA CYS A 324 1.27 23.60 17.38
C CYS A 324 1.02 22.92 16.03
N LEU A 325 1.75 23.37 15.01
CA LEU A 325 1.84 22.71 13.70
C LEU A 325 3.30 22.40 13.40
N MET A 326 3.59 21.12 13.20
CA MET A 326 4.91 20.63 12.82
C MET A 326 4.94 20.28 11.33
N ALA A 327 5.92 20.83 10.61
CA ALA A 327 6.16 20.59 9.19
C ALA A 327 7.57 20.01 8.97
N PRO A 328 7.80 19.14 7.96
CA PRO A 328 9.05 18.41 7.78
C PRO A 328 10.23 19.29 7.36
N THR A 329 9.95 20.41 6.72
CA THR A 329 10.97 21.33 6.20
C THR A 329 10.66 22.77 6.63
N GLU A 330 11.71 23.59 6.71
CA GLU A 330 11.55 25.01 7.05
C GLU A 330 10.70 25.75 6.02
N ILE A 331 10.79 25.35 4.74
CA ILE A 331 9.98 25.92 3.65
C ILE A 331 8.49 25.68 3.92
N LEU A 332 8.09 24.43 4.23
CA LEU A 332 6.69 24.12 4.50
C LEU A 332 6.19 24.80 5.79
N ALA A 333 7.04 24.87 6.82
CA ALA A 333 6.71 25.59 8.05
C ALA A 333 6.49 27.09 7.80
N ASN A 334 7.34 27.74 7.00
CA ASN A 334 7.15 29.13 6.60
C ASN A 334 5.88 29.33 5.77
N GLN A 335 5.57 28.42 4.86
CA GLN A 335 4.34 28.49 4.06
C GLN A 335 3.09 28.43 4.94
N HIS A 336 3.04 27.50 5.90
CA HIS A 336 1.95 27.42 6.87
C HIS A 336 1.92 28.67 7.75
N PHE A 337 3.08 29.18 8.18
CA PHE A 337 3.15 30.39 8.99
C PHE A 337 2.56 31.60 8.27
N ILE A 338 2.95 31.86 7.02
CA ILE A 338 2.40 32.99 6.24
C ILE A 338 0.89 32.83 6.08
N GLY A 339 0.43 31.69 5.57
CA GLY A 339 -0.99 31.48 5.27
C GLY A 339 -1.89 31.47 6.52
N LEU A 340 -1.42 30.92 7.64
CA LEU A 340 -2.18 30.92 8.89
C LEU A 340 -2.07 32.23 9.64
N SER A 341 -0.99 33.01 9.47
CA SER A 341 -0.85 34.32 10.11
C SER A 341 -1.88 35.31 9.61
N GLU A 342 -2.16 35.32 8.30
CA GLU A 342 -3.21 36.17 7.71
C GLU A 342 -4.57 35.86 8.33
N LEU A 343 -4.90 34.57 8.52
CA LEU A 343 -6.15 34.15 9.14
C LEU A 343 -6.17 34.45 10.65
N ALA A 344 -5.08 34.18 11.36
CA ALA A 344 -4.95 34.39 12.80
C ALA A 344 -5.03 35.86 13.19
N GLN A 345 -4.51 36.78 12.35
CA GLN A 345 -4.58 38.21 12.56
C GLN A 345 -6.02 38.73 12.59
N THR A 346 -6.94 38.14 11.82
CA THR A 346 -8.37 38.54 11.86
C THR A 346 -9.02 38.35 13.22
N LEU A 347 -8.46 37.46 14.05
CA LEU A 347 -8.92 37.13 15.39
C LEU A 347 -7.96 37.64 16.49
N ASN A 348 -6.98 38.49 16.14
CA ASN A 348 -5.94 38.98 17.05
C ASN A 348 -5.15 37.86 17.77
N LEU A 349 -4.96 36.70 17.12
CA LEU A 349 -4.22 35.59 17.70
C LEU A 349 -2.70 35.76 17.50
N ASN A 350 -1.95 35.71 18.60
CA ASN A 350 -0.49 35.61 18.56
C ASN A 350 -0.04 34.27 17.96
N ILE A 351 0.70 34.34 16.84
CA ILE A 351 1.26 33.21 16.08
C ILE A 351 2.73 33.46 15.78
N LYS A 352 3.58 32.45 15.95
CA LYS A 352 5.03 32.52 15.70
C LYS A 352 5.54 31.29 14.98
N ILE A 353 6.74 31.40 14.40
CA ILE A 353 7.45 30.31 13.76
C ILE A 353 8.75 29.96 14.51
N LEU A 354 9.02 28.67 14.70
CA LEU A 354 10.27 28.14 15.25
C LEU A 354 10.90 27.09 14.34
N THR A 355 12.05 27.43 13.76
CA THR A 355 12.85 26.60 12.86
C THR A 355 14.30 26.49 13.34
N GLY A 356 15.10 25.63 12.70
CA GLY A 356 16.53 25.53 12.96
C GLY A 356 17.26 26.85 12.69
N SER A 357 16.82 27.58 11.66
CA SER A 357 17.32 28.92 11.28
C SER A 357 16.86 30.10 12.16
N THR A 358 15.97 29.89 13.13
CA THR A 358 15.45 30.98 13.98
C THR A 358 16.54 31.55 14.90
N LYS A 359 16.77 32.86 14.81
CA LYS A 359 17.80 33.59 15.60
C LYS A 359 17.58 33.48 17.11
N ILE A 360 18.67 33.46 17.88
CA ILE A 360 18.66 33.30 19.35
C ILE A 360 17.78 34.34 20.05
N ALA A 361 17.85 35.61 19.64
CA ALA A 361 17.03 36.67 20.23
C ALA A 361 15.52 36.41 20.06
N ALA A 362 15.10 35.97 18.87
CA ALA A 362 13.71 35.60 18.60
C ALA A 362 13.29 34.34 19.35
N ARG A 363 14.18 33.32 19.44
CA ARG A 363 13.92 32.11 20.24
C ARG A 363 13.63 32.44 21.70
N ARG A 364 14.37 33.38 22.30
CA ARG A 364 14.14 33.78 23.71
C ARG A 364 12.72 34.31 23.93
N ILE A 365 12.25 35.19 23.03
CA ILE A 365 10.90 35.75 23.08
C ILE A 365 9.86 34.63 22.90
N ILE A 366 10.05 33.75 21.92
CA ILE A 366 9.13 32.62 21.67
C ILE A 366 9.03 31.71 22.90
N HIS A 367 10.15 31.38 23.55
CA HIS A 367 10.13 30.53 24.75
C HIS A 367 9.39 31.21 25.90
N GLU A 368 9.62 32.50 26.13
CA GLU A 368 8.92 33.27 27.16
C GLU A 368 7.40 33.34 26.90
N GLU A 369 6.99 33.64 25.67
CA GLU A 369 5.58 33.69 25.27
C GLU A 369 4.89 32.31 25.32
N LEU A 370 5.63 31.22 25.06
CA LEU A 370 5.11 29.86 25.19
C LEU A 370 4.86 29.48 26.65
N GLU A 371 5.83 29.77 27.53
CA GLU A 371 5.76 29.42 28.95
C GLU A 371 4.72 30.25 29.71
N ASN A 372 4.52 31.51 29.31
CA ASN A 372 3.52 32.39 29.93
C ASN A 372 2.11 32.27 29.31
N GLY A 373 1.96 31.55 28.19
CA GLY A 373 0.68 31.31 27.52
C GLY A 373 0.22 32.35 26.52
N SER A 374 0.94 33.46 26.37
CA SER A 374 0.57 34.54 25.43
C SER A 374 0.76 34.16 23.96
N LEU A 375 1.51 33.09 23.66
CA LEU A 375 1.60 32.51 22.32
C LEU A 375 0.53 31.43 22.12
N HIS A 376 -0.45 31.69 21.26
CA HIS A 376 -1.58 30.76 21.03
C HIS A 376 -1.22 29.64 20.04
N ILE A 377 -0.54 29.99 18.95
CA ILE A 377 -0.18 29.04 17.88
C ILE A 377 1.32 29.14 17.59
N ILE A 378 2.00 27.98 17.56
CA ILE A 378 3.38 27.89 17.09
C ILE A 378 3.50 26.94 15.90
N ILE A 379 4.19 27.39 14.86
CA ILE A 379 4.47 26.60 13.66
C ILE A 379 5.96 26.33 13.62
N GLY A 380 6.38 25.12 13.25
CA GLY A 380 7.80 24.83 13.27
C GLY A 380 8.19 23.49 12.67
N THR A 381 9.49 23.23 12.73
CA THR A 381 10.06 21.94 12.30
C THR A 381 10.34 21.05 13.52
N HIS A 382 11.23 20.07 13.37
CA HIS A 382 11.74 19.27 14.49
C HIS A 382 12.32 20.12 15.65
N ALA A 383 12.60 21.42 15.43
CA ALA A 383 12.96 22.37 16.48
C ALA A 383 11.92 22.45 17.62
N LEU A 384 10.63 22.21 17.33
CA LEU A 384 9.58 22.16 18.36
C LEU A 384 9.75 21.01 19.37
N LEU A 385 10.54 19.99 19.01
CA LEU A 385 10.79 18.81 19.83
C LEU A 385 11.96 18.98 20.79
N GLU A 386 12.71 20.09 20.70
CA GLU A 386 13.81 20.40 21.61
C GLU A 386 13.32 20.51 23.05
N ASP A 387 14.09 20.03 24.03
CA ASP A 387 13.69 20.02 25.45
C ASP A 387 13.45 21.43 26.02
N LYS A 388 14.10 22.44 25.44
CA LYS A 388 13.93 23.86 25.81
C LYS A 388 12.57 24.44 25.44
N VAL A 389 11.84 23.83 24.50
CA VAL A 389 10.50 24.28 24.11
C VAL A 389 9.50 23.78 25.14
N LYS A 390 9.04 24.67 26.03
CA LYS A 390 8.04 24.37 27.06
C LYS A 390 6.78 25.18 26.80
N PHE A 391 5.64 24.50 26.82
CA PHE A 391 4.33 25.13 26.68
C PHE A 391 3.75 25.36 28.07
N GLN A 392 2.94 26.40 28.23
CA GLN A 392 2.10 26.53 29.41
C GLN A 392 1.07 25.41 29.45
N ASN A 393 0.37 25.18 28.33
CA ASN A 393 -0.64 24.14 28.22
C ASN A 393 -0.91 23.76 26.75
N LEU A 394 -0.15 22.80 26.22
CA LEU A 394 -0.34 22.32 24.85
C LEU A 394 -1.55 21.37 24.78
N GLY A 395 -2.54 21.70 23.96
CA GLY A 395 -3.77 20.93 23.81
C GLY A 395 -3.91 20.19 22.48
N LEU A 396 -3.33 20.72 21.39
CA LEU A 396 -3.40 20.11 20.06
C LEU A 396 -2.05 20.21 19.34
N ALA A 397 -1.59 19.08 18.80
CA ALA A 397 -0.44 19.01 17.90
C ALA A 397 -0.89 18.54 16.52
N VAL A 398 -0.67 19.39 15.51
CA VAL A 398 -0.89 19.07 14.09
C VAL A 398 0.43 18.68 13.45
N ILE A 399 0.47 17.56 12.73
CA ILE A 399 1.67 17.08 12.04
C ILE A 399 1.37 16.96 10.55
N ASP A 400 2.06 17.71 9.71
CA ASP A 400 1.92 17.63 8.25
C ASP A 400 2.99 16.72 7.63
N GLU A 401 2.60 15.97 6.59
CA GLU A 401 3.44 14.99 5.88
C GLU A 401 4.20 14.00 6.80
N GLN A 402 3.43 13.24 7.59
CA GLN A 402 3.93 12.35 8.64
C GLN A 402 5.02 11.37 8.20
N HIS A 403 5.01 10.91 6.94
CA HIS A 403 5.91 9.87 6.46
C HIS A 403 7.40 10.27 6.53
N ARG A 404 7.71 11.56 6.76
CA ARG A 404 9.07 12.08 6.98
C ARG A 404 9.51 12.11 8.45
N PHE A 405 8.61 11.86 9.40
CA PHE A 405 8.88 11.91 10.84
C PHE A 405 8.93 10.52 11.46
N GLY A 406 9.99 10.26 12.23
CA GLY A 406 10.17 8.98 12.93
C GLY A 406 9.18 8.80 14.08
N VAL A 407 8.91 7.53 14.47
CA VAL A 407 8.01 7.18 15.58
C VAL A 407 8.45 7.86 16.89
N GLU A 408 9.76 7.93 17.16
CA GLU A 408 10.36 8.51 18.36
C GLU A 408 10.14 10.03 18.48
N GLN A 409 10.01 10.74 17.35
CA GLN A 409 9.76 12.18 17.36
C GLN A 409 8.34 12.51 17.84
N ARG A 410 7.37 11.61 17.61
CA ARG A 410 5.98 11.78 18.05
C ARG A 410 5.83 11.64 19.57
N SER A 411 6.56 10.72 20.19
CA SER A 411 6.49 10.49 21.63
C SER A 411 7.03 11.69 22.44
N LYS A 412 7.92 12.51 21.85
CA LYS A 412 8.39 13.75 22.47
C LYS A 412 7.30 14.81 22.61
N LEU A 413 6.39 14.94 21.64
CA LEU A 413 5.24 15.85 21.74
C LEU A 413 4.27 15.43 22.85
N TRP A 414 4.11 14.12 23.08
CA TRP A 414 3.22 13.62 24.13
C TRP A 414 3.71 14.01 25.53
N LYS A 415 5.02 14.17 25.70
CA LYS A 415 5.66 14.57 26.97
C LYS A 415 5.71 16.08 27.17
N LYS A 416 5.19 16.89 26.24
CA LYS A 416 5.15 18.36 26.37
C LYS A 416 4.03 18.87 27.27
N ASN A 417 3.17 17.99 27.77
CA ASN A 417 2.14 18.28 28.75
C ASN A 417 1.93 17.04 29.66
N ASP A 418 1.41 17.22 30.87
CA ASP A 418 1.16 16.13 31.83
C ASP A 418 0.10 15.16 31.29
N ILE A 419 -0.94 15.71 30.68
CA ILE A 419 -1.92 14.96 29.89
C ILE A 419 -1.55 15.14 28.41
N PRO A 420 -1.36 14.04 27.65
CA PRO A 420 -0.94 14.15 26.26
C PRO A 420 -1.89 15.01 25.42
N PRO A 421 -1.36 15.93 24.60
CA PRO A 421 -2.19 16.73 23.69
C PRO A 421 -2.86 15.86 22.65
N HIS A 422 -3.98 16.33 22.10
CA HIS A 422 -4.59 15.73 20.92
C HIS A 422 -3.64 15.77 19.73
N VAL A 423 -3.68 14.76 18.87
CA VAL A 423 -2.82 14.65 17.70
C VAL A 423 -3.67 14.55 16.44
N LEU A 424 -3.44 15.48 15.52
CA LEU A 424 -4.01 15.48 14.18
C LEU A 424 -2.89 15.37 13.15
N VAL A 425 -2.86 14.28 12.40
CA VAL A 425 -1.88 14.03 11.38
C VAL A 425 -2.50 14.33 10.02
N MET A 426 -1.80 15.04 9.14
CA MET A 426 -2.21 15.29 7.76
C MET A 426 -1.29 14.59 6.77
N THR A 427 -1.86 14.12 5.66
CA THR A 427 -1.10 13.65 4.50
C THR A 427 -1.71 14.21 3.23
N ALA A 428 -0.88 14.69 2.30
CA ALA A 428 -1.33 15.05 0.97
C ALA A 428 -1.36 13.85 0.00
N THR A 429 -0.64 12.77 0.30
CA THR A 429 -0.72 11.53 -0.48
C THR A 429 -1.98 10.76 -0.07
N PRO A 430 -2.92 10.53 -0.99
CA PRO A 430 -4.05 9.67 -0.69
C PRO A 430 -3.52 8.25 -0.52
N ILE A 431 -3.75 7.68 0.64
CA ILE A 431 -3.50 6.27 0.94
C ILE A 431 -4.82 5.52 0.65
N PRO A 432 -4.81 4.37 -0.05
CA PRO A 432 -6.04 3.61 -0.24
C PRO A 432 -6.70 3.34 1.11
N ARG A 433 -8.01 3.59 1.22
CA ARG A 433 -8.72 3.51 2.50
C ARG A 433 -8.51 2.15 3.18
N THR A 434 -8.49 1.08 2.38
CA THR A 434 -8.22 -0.30 2.82
C THR A 434 -6.85 -0.46 3.46
N LEU A 435 -5.83 0.16 2.87
CA LEU A 435 -4.46 0.16 3.37
C LEU A 435 -4.34 1.02 4.63
N ALA A 436 -4.97 2.19 4.65
CA ALA A 436 -4.98 3.07 5.80
C ALA A 436 -5.60 2.40 7.04
N MET A 437 -6.74 1.72 6.85
CA MET A 437 -7.46 0.97 7.89
C MET A 437 -6.69 -0.23 8.45
N SER A 438 -5.73 -0.73 7.68
CA SER A 438 -4.97 -1.94 7.98
C SER A 438 -3.61 -1.61 8.62
N LEU A 439 -2.91 -0.60 8.09
CA LEU A 439 -1.55 -0.22 8.51
C LEU A 439 -1.53 0.84 9.61
N TYR A 440 -2.46 1.80 9.57
CA TYR A 440 -2.60 2.84 10.58
C TYR A 440 -3.78 2.55 11.49
N GLY A 441 -4.02 1.27 11.77
CA GLY A 441 -5.15 0.83 12.59
C GLY A 441 -5.12 1.36 14.03
N ASP A 442 -4.08 2.09 14.44
CA ASP A 442 -4.00 2.85 15.69
C ASP A 442 -4.51 4.32 15.59
N LEU A 443 -4.85 4.78 14.38
CA LEU A 443 -5.36 6.11 14.05
C LEU A 443 -6.85 6.03 13.66
N ASP A 444 -7.65 6.96 14.16
CA ASP A 444 -8.95 7.23 13.55
C ASP A 444 -8.73 7.94 12.20
N ILE A 445 -9.50 7.61 11.16
CA ILE A 445 -9.28 8.14 9.80
C ILE A 445 -10.44 9.06 9.42
N SER A 446 -10.10 10.29 9.03
CA SER A 446 -11.00 11.25 8.38
C SER A 446 -10.57 11.48 6.94
N VAL A 447 -11.51 11.41 6.01
CA VAL A 447 -11.26 11.61 4.58
C VAL A 447 -12.01 12.85 4.10
N ILE A 448 -11.30 13.77 3.42
CA ILE A 448 -11.88 14.84 2.60
C ILE A 448 -11.90 14.36 1.15
N ASP A 449 -13.08 13.93 0.70
CA ASP A 449 -13.39 13.36 -0.61
C ASP A 449 -13.99 14.38 -1.60
N GLU A 450 -14.06 15.65 -1.21
CA GLU A 450 -14.57 16.75 -2.05
C GLU A 450 -13.48 17.82 -2.27
N LEU A 451 -13.35 18.31 -3.50
CA LEU A 451 -12.51 19.46 -3.81
C LEU A 451 -13.27 20.78 -3.56
N PRO A 452 -12.61 21.87 -3.15
CA PRO A 452 -13.25 23.17 -2.98
C PRO A 452 -13.89 23.68 -4.28
N PRO A 453 -15.02 24.41 -4.19
CA PRO A 453 -15.69 24.98 -5.36
C PRO A 453 -14.78 25.99 -6.09
N GLY A 454 -14.86 26.00 -7.43
CA GLY A 454 -14.07 26.91 -8.30
C GLY A 454 -12.75 26.35 -8.82
N ARG A 455 -12.30 25.19 -8.33
CA ARG A 455 -11.08 24.54 -8.85
C ARG A 455 -11.36 23.78 -10.14
N LYS A 456 -10.66 24.13 -11.22
CA LYS A 456 -10.71 23.40 -12.49
C LYS A 456 -9.82 22.15 -12.43
N PRO A 457 -10.26 21.01 -12.99
CA PRO A 457 -9.43 19.81 -13.06
C PRO A 457 -8.21 20.07 -13.96
N ILE A 458 -7.07 19.48 -13.60
CA ILE A 458 -5.84 19.62 -14.38
C ILE A 458 -5.97 18.76 -15.63
N GLN A 459 -5.74 19.36 -16.81
CA GLN A 459 -5.71 18.62 -18.06
C GLN A 459 -4.37 17.89 -18.16
N THR A 460 -4.42 16.58 -17.93
CA THR A 460 -3.23 15.73 -17.98
C THR A 460 -3.15 15.06 -19.34
N VAL A 461 -2.01 15.22 -20.03
CA VAL A 461 -1.77 14.62 -21.35
C VAL A 461 -0.44 13.88 -21.38
N HIS A 462 -0.45 12.72 -22.04
CA HIS A 462 0.77 11.95 -22.33
C HIS A 462 1.29 12.31 -23.73
N ARG A 463 2.58 12.60 -23.84
CA ARG A 463 3.28 12.94 -25.09
C ARG A 463 4.60 12.20 -25.18
N PHE A 464 5.00 11.89 -26.41
CA PHE A 464 6.29 11.28 -26.67
C PHE A 464 7.35 12.35 -26.95
N ASP A 465 8.63 11.98 -26.82
CA ASP A 465 9.75 12.86 -27.17
C ASP A 465 9.66 13.43 -28.60
N SER A 466 9.07 12.68 -29.54
CA SER A 466 8.80 13.13 -30.92
C SER A 466 7.85 14.34 -31.00
N ASN A 467 7.10 14.65 -29.94
CA ASN A 467 6.21 15.79 -29.86
C ASN A 467 6.84 17.04 -29.21
N ARG A 468 8.13 17.00 -28.84
CA ARG A 468 8.81 18.06 -28.05
C ARG A 468 8.66 19.46 -28.65
N LEU A 469 8.82 19.63 -29.96
CA LEU A 469 8.65 20.93 -30.64
C LEU A 469 7.24 21.50 -30.47
N LYS A 470 6.20 20.65 -30.49
CA LYS A 470 4.81 21.10 -30.26
C LYS A 470 4.59 21.51 -28.82
N VAL A 471 5.21 20.79 -27.88
CA VAL A 471 5.17 21.14 -26.45
C VAL A 471 5.84 22.49 -26.22
N TRP A 472 7.03 22.73 -26.79
CA TRP A 472 7.70 24.04 -26.64
C TRP A 472 6.91 25.20 -27.22
N LYS A 473 6.25 25.02 -28.37
CA LYS A 473 5.33 26.03 -28.89
C LYS A 473 4.25 26.36 -27.86
N PHE A 474 3.61 25.33 -27.31
CA PHE A 474 2.60 25.50 -26.26
C PHE A 474 3.14 26.23 -25.02
N LEU A 475 4.38 25.96 -24.60
CA LEU A 475 5.01 26.69 -23.49
C LEU A 475 5.19 28.18 -23.80
N ARG A 476 5.60 28.53 -25.03
CA ARG A 476 5.73 29.93 -25.44
C ARG A 476 4.39 30.65 -25.41
N ASP A 477 3.33 29.98 -25.86
CA ASP A 477 1.97 30.52 -25.84
C ASP A 477 1.50 30.76 -24.38
N GLU A 478 1.75 29.81 -23.47
CA GLU A 478 1.40 29.96 -22.04
C GLU A 478 2.22 31.06 -21.36
N ILE A 479 3.51 31.19 -21.64
CA ILE A 479 4.35 32.28 -21.11
C ILE A 479 3.89 33.64 -21.65
N ALA A 480 3.45 33.71 -22.91
CA ALA A 480 2.91 34.94 -23.48
C ALA A 480 1.63 35.42 -22.77
N LEU A 481 0.88 34.50 -22.16
CA LEU A 481 -0.26 34.79 -21.29
C LEU A 481 0.17 35.19 -19.86
N GLY A 482 1.47 35.35 -19.59
CA GLY A 482 2.02 35.72 -18.29
C GLY A 482 2.16 34.57 -17.29
N ARG A 483 2.02 33.32 -17.75
CA ARG A 483 2.03 32.13 -16.88
C ARG A 483 3.42 31.56 -16.68
N GLN A 484 3.58 30.76 -15.63
CA GLN A 484 4.85 30.14 -15.26
C GLN A 484 4.81 28.61 -15.40
N ILE A 485 5.98 28.02 -15.62
CA ILE A 485 6.11 26.61 -16.03
C ILE A 485 7.09 25.89 -15.11
N TYR A 486 6.71 24.69 -14.68
CA TYR A 486 7.59 23.72 -14.05
C TYR A 486 8.06 22.66 -15.06
N ILE A 487 9.35 22.34 -15.05
CA ILE A 487 9.91 21.22 -15.82
C ILE A 487 10.72 20.34 -14.86
N VAL A 488 10.26 19.10 -14.67
CA VAL A 488 10.78 18.19 -13.66
C VAL A 488 11.49 17.01 -14.31
N TYR A 489 12.75 16.79 -13.91
CA TYR A 489 13.57 15.66 -14.31
C TYR A 489 13.67 14.62 -13.18
N PRO A 490 13.71 13.31 -13.50
CA PRO A 490 13.85 12.26 -12.50
C PRO A 490 15.26 12.25 -11.90
N LEU A 491 15.35 11.78 -10.65
CA LEU A 491 16.63 11.36 -10.05
C LEU A 491 16.81 9.86 -10.28
N ILE A 492 17.93 9.44 -10.86
CA ILE A 492 18.35 8.06 -11.00
C ILE A 492 19.13 7.66 -9.74
N GLN A 493 18.48 6.90 -8.88
CA GLN A 493 19.02 6.46 -7.58
C GLN A 493 20.35 5.68 -7.67
N GLU A 494 20.73 5.17 -8.84
CA GLU A 494 21.94 4.36 -9.05
C GLU A 494 23.23 5.18 -9.20
N SER A 495 23.17 6.48 -9.56
CA SER A 495 24.36 7.34 -9.51
C SER A 495 24.05 8.84 -9.43
N GLU A 496 24.45 9.48 -8.33
CA GLU A 496 24.24 10.91 -8.12
C GLU A 496 25.00 11.84 -9.09
N LYS A 497 25.93 11.28 -9.88
CA LYS A 497 26.68 12.01 -10.92
C LYS A 497 25.90 12.09 -12.24
N MET A 498 25.15 11.05 -12.61
CA MET A 498 24.30 11.10 -13.82
C MET A 498 23.12 12.05 -13.63
N ASP A 499 22.51 12.09 -12.44
CA ASP A 499 21.34 12.94 -12.15
C ASP A 499 21.60 14.43 -12.36
N TYR A 500 22.76 14.88 -11.89
CA TYR A 500 23.18 16.26 -12.06
C TYR A 500 23.43 16.59 -13.53
N LYS A 501 23.98 15.62 -14.28
CA LYS A 501 24.24 15.78 -15.70
C LYS A 501 22.93 15.86 -16.49
N ASP A 502 21.98 14.96 -16.26
CA ASP A 502 20.69 14.96 -16.97
C ASP A 502 19.90 16.27 -16.72
N LEU A 503 19.89 16.77 -15.49
CA LEU A 503 19.28 18.06 -15.16
C LEU A 503 19.99 19.23 -15.85
N MET A 504 21.33 19.26 -15.83
CA MET A 504 22.12 20.33 -16.43
C MET A 504 22.01 20.31 -17.96
N ASP A 505 22.09 19.14 -18.59
CA ASP A 505 21.87 18.94 -20.02
C ASP A 505 20.45 19.42 -20.41
N GLY A 506 19.45 19.10 -19.57
CA GLY A 506 18.08 19.59 -19.71
C GLY A 506 17.96 21.11 -19.59
N TYR A 507 18.61 21.70 -18.59
CA TYR A 507 18.66 23.15 -18.37
C TYR A 507 19.35 23.88 -19.53
N GLU A 508 20.47 23.37 -20.03
CA GLU A 508 21.18 23.93 -21.19
C GLU A 508 20.32 23.84 -22.45
N SER A 509 19.63 22.71 -22.67
CA SER A 509 18.70 22.57 -23.79
C SER A 509 17.60 23.61 -23.71
N ILE A 510 16.93 23.75 -22.56
CA ILE A 510 15.84 24.72 -22.39
C ILE A 510 16.37 26.14 -22.54
N SER A 511 17.57 26.44 -22.04
CA SER A 511 18.18 27.77 -22.18
C SER A 511 18.49 28.14 -23.63
N ARG A 512 18.83 27.17 -24.48
CA ARG A 512 19.00 27.40 -25.93
C ARG A 512 17.68 27.70 -26.62
N ASP A 513 16.62 26.99 -26.26
CA ASP A 513 15.29 27.13 -26.89
C ASP A 513 14.47 28.29 -26.31
N PHE A 514 14.80 28.76 -25.11
CA PHE A 514 14.18 29.88 -24.40
C PHE A 514 15.25 30.88 -23.92
N PRO A 515 15.88 31.62 -24.84
CA PRO A 515 17.00 32.50 -24.51
C PRO A 515 16.56 33.82 -23.85
N LEU A 516 17.48 34.40 -23.07
CA LEU A 516 17.40 35.78 -22.59
C LEU A 516 17.46 36.77 -23.78
N PRO A 517 16.86 37.97 -23.66
CA PRO A 517 16.15 38.50 -22.49
C PRO A 517 14.67 38.09 -22.41
N GLN A 518 14.14 37.39 -23.43
CA GLN A 518 12.72 37.12 -23.57
C GLN A 518 12.19 36.12 -22.53
N TYR A 519 13.03 35.15 -22.13
CA TYR A 519 12.67 34.12 -21.17
C TYR A 519 13.71 34.04 -20.06
N SER A 520 13.25 34.00 -18.81
CA SER A 520 14.09 33.82 -17.64
C SER A 520 13.86 32.44 -17.03
N ILE A 521 14.94 31.68 -16.84
CA ILE A 521 14.91 30.30 -16.37
C ILE A 521 15.62 30.22 -15.02
N SER A 522 15.02 29.52 -14.06
CA SER A 522 15.64 29.13 -12.79
C SER A 522 15.91 27.62 -12.74
N ILE A 523 16.85 27.22 -11.89
CA ILE A 523 17.17 25.82 -11.63
C ILE A 523 16.99 25.50 -10.13
N LEU A 524 16.43 24.34 -9.82
CA LEU A 524 16.27 23.88 -8.44
C LEU A 524 16.62 22.40 -8.28
N HIS A 525 17.63 22.08 -7.48
CA HIS A 525 18.01 20.69 -7.22
C HIS A 525 18.48 20.44 -5.78
N GLY A 526 18.51 19.16 -5.38
CA GLY A 526 18.75 18.74 -3.99
C GLY A 526 20.09 19.20 -3.41
N LYS A 527 21.12 19.28 -4.26
CA LYS A 527 22.49 19.69 -3.89
C LYS A 527 22.70 21.20 -3.70
N MET A 528 21.73 22.06 -4.07
CA MET A 528 21.86 23.50 -3.84
C MET A 528 21.84 23.81 -2.34
N LYS A 529 22.58 24.85 -1.92
CA LYS A 529 22.54 25.32 -0.53
C LYS A 529 21.12 25.81 -0.22
N PRO A 530 20.63 25.66 1.02
CA PRO A 530 19.29 26.12 1.41
C PRO A 530 19.00 27.57 1.02
N ALA A 531 19.95 28.48 1.27
CA ALA A 531 19.81 29.90 0.91
C ALA A 531 19.65 30.14 -0.61
N ASP A 532 20.35 29.36 -1.45
CA ASP A 532 20.26 29.47 -2.90
C ASP A 532 18.91 28.94 -3.41
N LYS A 533 18.41 27.84 -2.82
CA LYS A 533 17.06 27.32 -3.11
C LYS A 533 16.00 28.36 -2.78
N ASP A 534 16.08 28.97 -1.60
CA ASP A 534 15.13 29.98 -1.16
C ASP A 534 15.14 31.21 -2.07
N ALA A 535 16.32 31.63 -2.54
CA ALA A 535 16.46 32.73 -3.47
C ALA A 535 15.83 32.43 -4.84
N GLU A 536 16.10 31.25 -5.43
CA GLU A 536 15.52 30.85 -6.72
C GLU A 536 14.01 30.63 -6.62
N MET A 537 13.54 30.00 -5.54
CA MET A 537 12.10 29.84 -5.28
C MET A 537 11.40 31.18 -5.13
N LYS A 538 12.01 32.15 -4.43
CA LYS A 538 11.47 33.50 -4.27
C LYS A 538 11.37 34.22 -5.62
N ARG A 539 12.42 34.15 -6.45
CA ARG A 539 12.41 34.72 -7.80
C ARG A 539 11.28 34.13 -8.64
N PHE A 540 11.08 32.82 -8.57
CA PHE A 540 9.99 32.17 -9.27
C PHE A 540 8.63 32.56 -8.69
N SER A 541 8.41 32.58 -7.37
CA SER A 541 7.13 33.02 -6.79
C SER A 541 6.76 34.47 -7.10
N GLU A 542 7.76 35.35 -7.24
CA GLU A 542 7.60 36.76 -7.60
C GLU A 542 7.39 37.00 -9.11
N GLY A 543 7.37 35.94 -9.93
CA GLY A 543 7.20 36.05 -11.38
C GLY A 543 8.44 36.54 -12.14
N LYS A 544 9.61 36.62 -11.49
CA LYS A 544 10.87 37.06 -12.13
C LYS A 544 11.44 36.01 -13.07
N THR A 545 11.05 34.75 -12.93
CA THR A 545 11.44 33.63 -13.80
C THR A 545 10.19 32.97 -14.38
N ASN A 546 10.22 32.67 -15.67
CA ASN A 546 9.10 32.07 -16.40
C ASN A 546 9.11 30.54 -16.26
N ILE A 547 10.29 29.94 -16.27
CA ILE A 547 10.47 28.48 -16.29
C ILE A 547 11.36 28.09 -15.10
N MET A 548 10.93 27.09 -14.34
CA MET A 548 11.76 26.46 -13.32
C MET A 548 12.07 25.01 -13.71
N VAL A 549 13.35 24.74 -13.93
CA VAL A 549 13.88 23.40 -14.19
C VAL A 549 14.32 22.77 -12.88
N ALA A 550 13.78 21.60 -12.53
CA ALA A 550 14.05 21.02 -11.24
C ALA A 550 14.04 19.49 -11.20
N THR A 551 14.50 18.94 -10.07
CA THR A 551 14.31 17.53 -9.74
C THR A 551 13.09 17.32 -8.84
N THR A 552 12.89 16.10 -8.33
CA THR A 552 11.82 15.74 -7.38
C THR A 552 11.78 16.59 -6.10
N VAL A 553 12.75 17.48 -5.87
CA VAL A 553 12.75 18.41 -4.73
C VAL A 553 11.54 19.34 -4.71
N ILE A 554 10.91 19.62 -5.86
CA ILE A 554 9.64 20.36 -5.94
C ILE A 554 8.48 19.62 -5.26
N GLU A 555 8.60 18.31 -5.04
CA GLU A 555 7.59 17.49 -4.36
C GLU A 555 7.18 18.06 -3.00
N VAL A 556 8.01 18.92 -2.35
CA VAL A 556 7.68 19.56 -1.07
C VAL A 556 7.70 21.10 -1.14
N GLY A 557 6.50 21.68 -1.07
CA GLY A 557 6.25 22.84 -0.21
C GLY A 557 6.29 24.26 -0.77
N VAL A 558 6.14 24.52 -2.07
CA VAL A 558 5.88 25.90 -2.53
C VAL A 558 4.60 26.00 -3.34
N ASN A 559 3.78 26.99 -2.98
CA ASN A 559 2.56 27.39 -3.69
C ASN A 559 2.89 28.52 -4.64
N VAL A 560 2.77 28.31 -5.96
CA VAL A 560 2.89 29.38 -6.95
C VAL A 560 1.59 29.43 -7.75
N PRO A 561 0.63 30.32 -7.38
CA PRO A 561 -0.68 30.36 -8.02
C PRO A 561 -0.64 30.60 -9.54
N ASN A 562 0.38 31.31 -10.02
CA ASN A 562 0.57 31.64 -11.43
C ASN A 562 1.26 30.53 -12.25
N ALA A 563 1.70 29.45 -11.61
CA ALA A 563 2.25 28.29 -12.31
C ALA A 563 1.11 27.40 -12.83
N SER A 564 0.87 27.42 -14.14
CA SER A 564 -0.24 26.72 -14.80
C SER A 564 0.20 25.43 -15.52
N VAL A 565 1.48 25.29 -15.87
CA VAL A 565 1.98 24.14 -16.65
C VAL A 565 3.02 23.36 -15.87
N MET A 566 2.83 22.05 -15.77
CA MET A 566 3.77 21.07 -15.23
C MET A 566 4.23 20.13 -16.36
N ILE A 567 5.53 20.03 -16.59
CA ILE A 567 6.13 19.05 -17.49
C ILE A 567 6.95 18.08 -16.66
N ILE A 568 6.73 16.79 -16.86
CA ILE A 568 7.50 15.74 -16.22
C ILE A 568 8.24 14.99 -17.32
N GLU A 569 9.56 15.18 -17.38
CA GLU A 569 10.44 14.51 -18.33
C GLU A 569 10.70 13.07 -17.86
N SER A 570 10.78 12.12 -18.80
CA SER A 570 10.95 10.70 -18.49
C SER A 570 9.97 10.21 -17.40
N ALA A 571 8.68 10.54 -17.56
CA ALA A 571 7.63 10.29 -16.58
C ALA A 571 7.49 8.80 -16.19
N GLU A 572 7.92 7.88 -17.06
CA GLU A 572 7.95 6.44 -16.79
C GLU A 572 8.86 6.03 -15.62
N ARG A 573 9.83 6.89 -15.26
CA ARG A 573 10.76 6.66 -14.14
C ARG A 573 10.17 7.01 -12.78
N PHE A 574 9.02 7.68 -12.74
CA PHE A 574 8.38 8.10 -11.50
C PHE A 574 7.31 7.09 -11.05
N GLY A 575 7.09 7.04 -9.74
CA GLY A 575 5.92 6.39 -9.16
C GLY A 575 4.63 7.17 -9.41
N LEU A 576 3.47 6.48 -9.43
CA LEU A 576 2.17 7.14 -9.58
C LEU A 576 1.90 8.19 -8.50
N SER A 577 2.23 7.86 -7.24
CA SER A 577 2.11 8.79 -6.11
C SER A 577 2.96 10.04 -6.27
N GLN A 578 4.19 9.93 -6.80
CA GLN A 578 5.06 11.07 -7.09
C GLN A 578 4.52 11.92 -8.24
N LEU A 579 4.07 11.28 -9.34
CA LEU A 579 3.45 11.96 -10.47
C LEU A 579 2.21 12.76 -10.04
N HIS A 580 1.37 12.19 -9.18
CA HIS A 580 0.20 12.86 -8.62
C HIS A 580 0.57 14.07 -7.76
N GLN A 581 1.57 13.94 -6.90
CA GLN A 581 2.08 15.06 -6.10
C GLN A 581 2.64 16.19 -6.96
N LEU A 582 3.44 15.85 -7.99
CA LEU A 582 3.96 16.82 -8.95
C LEU A 582 2.83 17.49 -9.74
N ARG A 583 1.84 16.73 -10.23
CA ARG A 583 0.64 17.28 -10.86
C ARG A 583 -0.07 18.29 -9.95
N GLY A 584 -0.21 17.98 -8.65
CA GLY A 584 -0.84 18.85 -7.66
C GLY A 584 -0.08 20.15 -7.33
N ARG A 585 1.12 20.37 -7.90
CA ARG A 585 1.87 21.62 -7.76
C ARG A 585 1.36 22.74 -8.66
N VAL A 586 0.59 22.41 -9.70
CA VAL A 586 -0.14 23.36 -10.56
C VAL A 586 -1.65 23.31 -10.28
N GLY A 587 -2.44 24.21 -10.86
CA GLY A 587 -3.90 24.23 -10.68
C GLY A 587 -4.35 24.80 -9.32
N ARG A 588 -3.63 25.81 -8.83
CA ARG A 588 -3.94 26.55 -7.60
C ARG A 588 -4.60 27.92 -7.85
N GLY A 589 -4.47 28.46 -9.06
CA GLY A 589 -5.23 29.63 -9.53
C GLY A 589 -6.59 29.26 -10.13
N ALA A 590 -7.35 30.27 -10.57
CA ALA A 590 -8.64 30.10 -11.26
C ALA A 590 -8.49 29.67 -12.74
N GLU A 591 -7.26 29.73 -13.25
CA GLU A 591 -6.91 29.42 -14.63
C GLU A 591 -6.80 27.92 -14.91
N GLN A 592 -7.06 27.53 -16.15
CA GLN A 592 -6.89 26.15 -16.58
C GLN A 592 -5.42 25.77 -16.49
N SER A 593 -5.12 24.66 -15.81
CA SER A 593 -3.76 24.14 -15.66
C SER A 593 -3.57 22.82 -16.42
N TYR A 594 -2.33 22.55 -16.78
CA TYR A 594 -1.92 21.45 -17.64
C TYR A 594 -0.79 20.65 -17.02
N CYS A 595 -0.84 19.33 -17.14
CA CYS A 595 0.22 18.41 -16.76
C CYS A 595 0.62 17.58 -17.99
N ILE A 596 1.86 17.71 -18.44
CA ILE A 596 2.38 17.03 -19.62
C ILE A 596 3.38 15.97 -19.17
N LEU A 597 3.02 14.70 -19.38
CA LEU A 597 3.87 13.56 -19.11
C LEU A 597 4.68 13.25 -20.38
N MET A 598 5.98 13.49 -20.36
CA MET A 598 6.89 13.21 -21.47
C MET A 598 7.55 11.85 -21.25
N THR A 599 7.44 10.96 -22.24
CA THR A 599 8.11 9.64 -22.18
C THR A 599 8.79 9.29 -23.49
N SER A 600 9.72 8.34 -23.40
CA SER A 600 10.24 7.65 -24.59
C SER A 600 9.20 6.72 -25.22
N HIS A 601 9.47 6.21 -26.43
CA HIS A 601 8.61 5.24 -27.10
C HIS A 601 8.67 3.82 -26.50
N LYS A 602 9.66 3.53 -25.65
CA LYS A 602 9.91 2.20 -25.08
C LYS A 602 9.33 2.12 -23.66
N LEU A 603 8.05 1.80 -23.55
CA LEU A 603 7.34 1.65 -22.27
C LEU A 603 7.04 0.18 -21.95
N SER A 604 7.32 -0.24 -20.71
CA SER A 604 6.78 -1.48 -20.15
C SER A 604 5.26 -1.40 -19.98
N ASP A 605 4.58 -2.54 -19.86
CA ASP A 605 3.12 -2.57 -19.68
C ASP A 605 2.68 -1.90 -18.37
N ASP A 606 3.47 -2.05 -17.30
CA ASP A 606 3.26 -1.30 -16.05
C ASP A 606 3.37 0.21 -16.29
N SER A 607 4.39 0.66 -17.01
CA SER A 607 4.59 2.09 -17.28
C SER A 607 3.46 2.67 -18.13
N LYS A 608 2.97 1.93 -19.12
CA LYS A 608 1.77 2.30 -19.91
C LYS A 608 0.56 2.45 -19.00
N THR A 609 0.34 1.47 -18.12
CA THR A 609 -0.78 1.51 -17.16
C THR A 609 -0.70 2.74 -16.27
N ARG A 610 0.48 3.06 -15.72
CA ARG A 610 0.69 4.28 -14.90
C ARG A 610 0.36 5.56 -15.67
N MET A 611 0.89 5.71 -16.89
CA MET A 611 0.63 6.90 -17.71
C MET A 611 -0.86 7.04 -18.05
N GLN A 612 -1.51 5.93 -18.40
CA GLN A 612 -2.94 5.91 -18.69
C GLN A 612 -3.77 6.31 -17.47
N THR A 613 -3.47 5.78 -16.29
CA THR A 613 -4.16 6.15 -15.05
C THR A 613 -4.04 7.64 -14.76
N MET A 614 -2.84 8.22 -14.88
CA MET A 614 -2.63 9.65 -14.65
C MET A 614 -3.42 10.56 -15.62
N VAL A 615 -3.63 10.10 -16.85
CA VAL A 615 -4.41 10.83 -17.86
C VAL A 615 -5.91 10.67 -17.64
N GLN A 616 -6.37 9.48 -17.24
CA GLN A 616 -7.79 9.16 -17.11
C GLN A 616 -8.46 9.82 -15.90
N THR A 617 -7.76 9.90 -14.76
CA THR A 617 -8.35 10.36 -13.51
C THR A 617 -7.55 11.47 -12.85
N ASN A 618 -8.27 12.43 -12.26
CA ASN A 618 -7.68 13.42 -11.36
C ASN A 618 -7.80 13.01 -9.89
N ASP A 619 -8.55 11.95 -9.58
CA ASP A 619 -8.77 11.49 -8.21
C ASP A 619 -7.52 10.79 -7.68
N GLY A 620 -6.87 11.40 -6.70
CA GLY A 620 -5.69 10.84 -6.07
C GLY A 620 -5.95 9.53 -5.30
N PHE A 621 -7.17 9.25 -4.85
CA PHE A 621 -7.52 7.97 -4.23
C PHE A 621 -7.52 6.82 -5.25
N GLU A 622 -8.09 7.06 -6.42
CA GLU A 622 -8.08 6.10 -7.53
C GLU A 622 -6.65 5.83 -8.00
N ILE A 623 -5.82 6.87 -8.13
CA ILE A 623 -4.40 6.74 -8.47
C ILE A 623 -3.66 5.88 -7.44
N ALA A 624 -3.91 6.12 -6.15
CA ALA A 624 -3.28 5.36 -5.09
C ALA A 624 -3.72 3.89 -5.07
N GLU A 625 -4.97 3.60 -5.43
CA GLU A 625 -5.45 2.22 -5.60
C GLU A 625 -4.72 1.51 -6.74
N VAL A 626 -4.52 2.18 -7.89
CA VAL A 626 -3.77 1.60 -9.00
C VAL A 626 -2.28 1.44 -8.66
N ASP A 627 -1.67 2.42 -7.98
CA ASP A 627 -0.28 2.31 -7.52
C ASP A 627 -0.08 1.10 -6.61
N LEU A 628 -1.02 0.87 -5.68
CA LEU A 628 -1.03 -0.30 -4.81
C LEU A 628 -1.20 -1.61 -5.59
N LYS A 629 -2.04 -1.64 -6.64
CA LYS A 629 -2.20 -2.81 -7.52
C LYS A 629 -0.92 -3.13 -8.31
N LEU A 630 -0.23 -2.10 -8.80
CA LEU A 630 0.98 -2.26 -9.61
C LEU A 630 2.21 -2.65 -8.77
N ARG A 631 2.39 -2.05 -7.58
CA ARG A 631 3.53 -2.33 -6.70
C ARG A 631 3.34 -3.57 -5.82
N GLY A 632 2.10 -3.92 -5.54
CA GLY A 632 1.77 -4.83 -4.44
C GLY A 632 1.98 -4.19 -3.06
N PRO A 633 1.43 -4.77 -1.99
CA PRO A 633 1.44 -4.18 -0.65
C PRO A 633 2.83 -4.11 0.01
N GLY A 634 3.83 -4.86 -0.48
CA GLY A 634 5.15 -4.95 0.13
C GLY A 634 6.10 -3.79 -0.17
N ASP A 635 5.97 -3.12 -1.31
CA ASP A 635 7.00 -2.20 -1.84
C ASP A 635 6.73 -0.71 -1.52
N LEU A 636 5.53 -0.38 -1.03
CA LEU A 636 5.17 1.00 -0.66
C LEU A 636 5.89 1.50 0.61
N MET A 637 6.50 0.62 1.40
CA MET A 637 6.92 0.94 2.76
C MET A 637 8.41 1.24 2.94
N GLY A 638 9.24 1.07 1.89
CA GLY A 638 10.68 1.11 2.08
C GLY A 638 11.15 0.03 3.06
N THR A 639 12.47 -0.13 3.18
CA THR A 639 13.12 -1.16 4.02
C THR A 639 12.44 -1.37 5.38
N GLN A 640 11.89 -2.57 5.57
CA GLN A 640 11.53 -3.22 6.84
C GLN A 640 11.09 -2.27 7.98
N GLN A 641 10.01 -1.52 7.79
CA GLN A 641 9.26 -1.06 8.95
C GLN A 641 8.35 -2.19 9.44
N SER A 642 8.45 -2.49 10.73
CA SER A 642 7.90 -3.61 11.50
C SER A 642 6.37 -3.58 11.62
N GLY A 643 5.67 -3.28 10.53
CA GLY A 643 4.25 -3.02 10.51
C GLY A 643 3.42 -3.79 9.47
N VAL A 644 4.03 -4.67 8.68
CA VAL A 644 3.28 -5.40 7.64
C VAL A 644 2.35 -6.42 8.32
N LEU A 645 1.05 -6.31 8.08
CA LEU A 645 0.11 -7.39 8.32
C LEU A 645 0.53 -8.56 7.43
N ASN A 646 1.15 -9.57 8.04
CA ASN A 646 1.48 -10.80 7.33
C ASN A 646 0.17 -11.58 7.07
N LEU A 647 -0.52 -11.25 5.97
CA LEU A 647 -1.72 -11.92 5.49
C LEU A 647 -1.32 -13.23 4.81
N GLN A 648 -1.98 -14.31 5.19
CA GLN A 648 -1.73 -15.66 4.70
C GLN A 648 -2.56 -15.97 3.45
N ILE A 649 -3.78 -15.43 3.35
CA ILE A 649 -4.71 -15.72 2.24
C ILE A 649 -5.38 -14.47 1.66
N ALA A 650 -5.66 -13.47 2.48
CA ALA A 650 -6.33 -12.26 2.04
C ALA A 650 -5.37 -11.30 1.34
N ASP A 651 -5.90 -10.55 0.39
CA ASP A 651 -5.21 -9.47 -0.31
C ASP A 651 -5.98 -8.18 -0.06
N ILE A 652 -5.35 -7.20 0.59
CA ILE A 652 -5.97 -5.91 0.99
C ILE A 652 -6.56 -5.17 -0.22
N VAL A 653 -5.98 -5.38 -1.40
CA VAL A 653 -6.33 -4.70 -2.64
C VAL A 653 -7.50 -5.39 -3.32
N ARG A 654 -7.41 -6.72 -3.47
CA ARG A 654 -8.44 -7.52 -4.16
C ARG A 654 -9.67 -7.75 -3.29
N ASP A 655 -9.50 -7.86 -1.98
CA ASP A 655 -10.54 -8.27 -1.03
C ASP A 655 -11.11 -7.08 -0.23
N ARG A 656 -11.14 -5.89 -0.84
CA ARG A 656 -11.64 -4.64 -0.22
C ARG A 656 -13.03 -4.80 0.41
N ASP A 657 -13.95 -5.41 -0.31
CA ASP A 657 -15.33 -5.52 0.14
C ASP A 657 -15.44 -6.49 1.33
N ILE A 658 -14.62 -7.56 1.35
CA ILE A 658 -14.50 -8.48 2.48
C ILE A 658 -13.93 -7.74 3.71
N LEU A 659 -12.91 -6.90 3.51
CA LEU A 659 -12.33 -6.09 4.58
C LEU A 659 -13.36 -5.11 5.18
N GLY A 660 -14.14 -4.44 4.34
CA GLY A 660 -15.20 -3.53 4.78
C GLY A 660 -16.26 -4.26 5.61
N LEU A 661 -16.71 -5.43 5.12
CA LEU A 661 -17.66 -6.29 5.83
C LEU A 661 -17.09 -6.75 7.18
N ALA A 662 -15.88 -7.29 7.19
CA ALA A 662 -15.19 -7.77 8.39
C ALA A 662 -15.07 -6.67 9.46
N ARG A 663 -14.71 -5.45 9.06
CA ARG A 663 -14.63 -4.31 9.98
C ARG A 663 -15.99 -3.94 10.57
N ASN A 664 -17.05 -3.92 9.76
CA ASN A 664 -18.39 -3.57 10.23
C ASN A 664 -18.89 -4.56 11.30
N TYR A 665 -18.70 -5.86 11.08
CA TYR A 665 -19.05 -6.89 12.07
C TYR A 665 -18.19 -6.79 13.34
N ALA A 666 -16.89 -6.56 13.20
CA ALA A 666 -16.00 -6.37 14.35
C ALA A 666 -16.42 -5.14 15.18
N MET A 667 -16.78 -4.03 14.55
CA MET A 667 -17.28 -2.83 15.23
C MET A 667 -18.63 -3.07 15.92
N LYS A 668 -19.56 -3.77 15.28
CA LYS A 668 -20.86 -4.13 15.85
C LYS A 668 -20.68 -4.93 17.15
N ILE A 669 -19.85 -5.97 17.11
CA ILE A 669 -19.57 -6.84 18.27
C ILE A 669 -18.91 -6.05 19.40
N LEU A 670 -17.87 -5.25 19.11
CA LEU A 670 -17.18 -4.48 20.15
C LEU A 670 -18.03 -3.35 20.74
N LYS A 671 -19.02 -2.83 20.00
CA LYS A 671 -19.98 -1.86 20.51
C LYS A 671 -20.97 -2.49 21.50
N GLU A 672 -21.38 -3.73 21.24
CA GLU A 672 -22.31 -4.47 22.10
C GLU A 672 -21.61 -5.17 23.29
N ASP A 673 -20.37 -5.64 23.09
CA ASP A 673 -19.60 -6.42 24.05
C ASP A 673 -18.08 -6.22 23.85
N GLY A 674 -17.60 -5.03 24.18
CA GLY A 674 -16.18 -4.66 24.09
C GLY A 674 -15.19 -5.65 24.72
N PRO A 675 -15.43 -6.17 25.95
CA PRO A 675 -14.53 -7.16 26.57
C PRO A 675 -14.78 -8.61 26.12
N LEU A 676 -15.71 -8.84 25.17
CA LEU A 676 -16.11 -10.15 24.65
C LEU A 676 -16.51 -11.13 25.77
N GLN A 677 -17.28 -10.67 26.76
CA GLN A 677 -17.65 -11.47 27.94
C GLN A 677 -18.95 -12.26 27.76
N LYS A 678 -19.79 -11.93 26.78
CA LYS A 678 -21.05 -12.65 26.57
C LYS A 678 -20.77 -14.12 26.20
N PRO A 679 -21.61 -15.07 26.64
CA PRO A 679 -21.42 -16.50 26.35
C PRO A 679 -21.33 -16.81 24.84
N GLU A 680 -22.11 -16.10 24.03
CA GLU A 680 -22.11 -16.20 22.57
C GLU A 680 -20.78 -15.78 21.92
N HIS A 681 -19.94 -14.98 22.61
CA HIS A 681 -18.63 -14.52 22.12
C HIS A 681 -17.45 -15.32 22.68
N ALA A 682 -17.69 -16.36 23.48
CA ALA A 682 -16.63 -17.16 24.10
C ALA A 682 -15.65 -17.76 23.08
N VAL A 683 -16.17 -18.23 21.93
CA VAL A 683 -15.36 -18.77 20.83
C VAL A 683 -14.46 -17.69 20.23
N LEU A 684 -15.01 -16.50 19.95
CA LEU A 684 -14.25 -15.36 19.42
C LEU A 684 -13.13 -14.96 20.36
N LYS A 685 -13.45 -14.86 21.67
CA LYS A 685 -12.48 -14.49 22.70
C LYS A 685 -11.33 -15.49 22.80
N ALA A 686 -11.62 -16.79 22.75
CA ALA A 686 -10.60 -17.83 22.79
C ALA A 686 -9.61 -17.69 21.62
N VAL A 687 -10.12 -17.49 20.41
CA VAL A 687 -9.31 -17.30 19.20
C VAL A 687 -8.53 -15.98 19.26
N PHE A 688 -9.17 -14.90 19.70
CA PHE A 688 -8.55 -13.59 19.86
C PHE A 688 -7.37 -13.61 20.84
N ILE A 689 -7.53 -14.27 21.99
CA ILE A 689 -6.46 -14.45 22.98
C ILE A 689 -5.30 -15.28 22.40
N GLU A 690 -5.61 -16.31 21.61
CA GLU A 690 -4.58 -17.14 20.99
C GLU A 690 -3.74 -16.36 19.97
N LEU A 691 -4.40 -15.55 19.13
CA LEU A 691 -3.73 -14.72 18.12
C LEU A 691 -2.87 -13.62 18.74
N THR A 692 -3.33 -13.02 19.85
CA THR A 692 -2.57 -11.99 20.57
C THR A 692 -1.34 -12.56 21.29
N LYS A 693 -1.42 -13.78 21.85
CA LYS A 693 -0.26 -14.47 22.47
C LYS A 693 0.86 -14.76 21.48
N LYS A 694 0.54 -15.04 20.22
CA LYS A 694 1.51 -15.45 19.19
C LYS A 694 2.24 -14.28 18.52
N LYS A 695 1.79 -13.03 18.70
CA LYS A 695 2.43 -11.83 18.09
C LYS A 695 2.90 -10.85 19.17
N ASN A 696 4.09 -11.10 19.72
CA ASN A 696 4.91 -10.09 20.42
C ASN A 696 5.52 -9.04 19.46
N ILE A 697 5.01 -8.93 18.22
CA ILE A 697 5.62 -8.16 17.13
C ILE A 697 5.40 -6.64 17.28
N TRP A 698 4.54 -6.20 18.21
CA TRP A 698 4.01 -4.82 18.20
C TRP A 698 4.16 -4.04 19.50
N ASN A 699 4.93 -4.55 20.46
CA ASN A 699 5.30 -3.79 21.66
C ASN A 699 6.23 -2.60 21.34
N TYR A 700 6.71 -2.47 20.10
CA TYR A 700 7.62 -1.41 19.65
C TYR A 700 6.95 -0.25 18.90
N ILE A 701 5.63 -0.06 19.04
CA ILE A 701 4.95 1.20 18.66
C ILE A 701 4.35 1.86 19.90
N SER A 702 5.15 1.91 20.96
CA SER A 702 4.92 2.75 22.15
C SER A 702 5.71 4.03 22.03
#